data_AF-A0A561F0G1-F1
#
_entry.id   AF-A0A561F0G1-F1
#
_cell.length_a   1.000
_cell.length_b   1.000
_cell.length_c   1.000
_cell.angle_alpha   90.00
_cell.angle_beta   90.00
_cell.angle_gamma   90.00
#
_symmetry.space_group_name_H-M   'P 1'
#
loop_
_entity.id
_entity.type
_entity.pdbx_description
1 polymer ?
#
loop_
_entity_poly.entity_id
_entity_poly.type
_entity_poly.pdbx_seq_one_letter_code
_entity_poly.pdbx_strand_id
1 'polypeptide(L)'
;MPDYISRRSVLAGMAAMTVAASVGSVAMTTPAYAAAAADPLPLPPLRIPQIDLGLEQQPDSKIQWLQDAKLGMFIHWGPYAGPAKGEWYMHNAAVTPANYRKYVTDATSEQFTADAYNPAAWAQLAKDFGAKYATLTTRHHDGFALWPLNHPNAWSSGQAPLGRDFVKDYVAAVRAAGLRVGLYYSPIDWRYPGYYDVTGTNCATNPWGYTTDPAHKENARIMKTEVYQSVKELVTQYGVIDDFWWDGGWVAEQGTDAAGAFFWEPGQFRETANQWPVDAAYGETDASGKPLGLMGMVRKHQPDIVATSRSGWKGDYDSDEGPGVPSGAIRTGRLVEKVFSVGGTWGYSNSAVMGYGTAMDILVNCWVRNMTVMVNVGPDRHGTVSTAQANLLRQIGTFMTACGQSVYGTRGGPWNPVDGQYGFTYKDNTFYVHLLSGYSGTTFTTPPVGDAQVTRVFDVRSGGNLSYTVSADGRVAVTGIDRTTHPQDSVVGVVLDRSVQPADIAAGRTATASSEESSKGNTAAKAVDGATATRWCANDSNTGHWLKVDLGSTRSLTGTRIAFELDNTNYRYKIEGSTDNSTWTTLADLTTTTSTSQVQIAQFRTQARYVRVTVTGLPDSVWASIRNLEVYDRPFGADLGTFKLVNRKSGKVMDVSDASTADGANLIQWPWTGGTNQQWKLVPNSDGSYRLSNVKSGKVLESPGNSTQGADLDQWTGNDGDNQWWKLVPSATSGYYRLVNVRNGWCADVKDASTADGAHVIQWPTTGGDNQDWQILAV
;
A
#
# COMPACT_ATOMS: atom_id res chain seq x y z
N MET A 1 -33.85 -60.21 13.37
CA MET A 1 -32.42 -59.96 13.04
C MET A 1 -32.30 -58.48 12.75
N PRO A 2 -31.42 -57.78 13.46
CA PRO A 2 -31.79 -56.52 14.14
C PRO A 2 -30.86 -55.35 13.71
N ASP A 3 -31.08 -54.09 14.06
CA ASP A 3 -32.26 -53.38 14.57
C ASP A 3 -32.01 -51.89 14.33
N TYR A 4 -33.13 -51.16 14.38
CA TYR A 4 -33.29 -49.72 14.52
C TYR A 4 -32.28 -49.01 15.45
N ILE A 5 -32.13 -47.68 15.29
CA ILE A 5 -32.57 -46.71 16.31
C ILE A 5 -32.44 -45.26 15.78
N SER A 6 -33.53 -44.52 15.99
CA SER A 6 -33.74 -43.10 15.68
C SER A 6 -33.30 -42.17 16.84
N ARG A 7 -33.04 -40.89 16.49
CA ARG A 7 -33.20 -39.66 17.31
C ARG A 7 -33.49 -39.85 18.82
N ARG A 8 -32.48 -40.23 19.60
CA ARG A 8 -32.35 -39.99 21.07
C ARG A 8 -30.96 -40.46 21.53
N SER A 9 -29.93 -39.66 21.28
CA SER A 9 -28.61 -39.85 21.90
C SER A 9 -27.79 -38.56 21.83
N VAL A 10 -28.31 -37.52 22.48
CA VAL A 10 -27.54 -36.33 22.86
C VAL A 10 -27.97 -35.98 24.28
N LEU A 11 -26.99 -35.92 25.20
CA LEU A 11 -27.04 -35.50 26.61
C LEU A 11 -27.53 -36.55 27.65
N ALA A 12 -26.56 -37.13 28.37
CA ALA A 12 -26.41 -37.03 29.85
C ALA A 12 -25.44 -38.12 30.37
N GLY A 13 -24.47 -37.74 31.21
CA GLY A 13 -23.66 -38.73 31.96
C GLY A 13 -22.29 -38.23 32.45
N MET A 14 -22.30 -37.39 33.47
CA MET A 14 -21.13 -36.95 34.25
C MET A 14 -20.66 -38.04 35.24
N ALA A 15 -19.35 -38.01 35.56
CA ALA A 15 -18.70 -38.41 36.84
C ALA A 15 -18.73 -39.91 37.23
N ALA A 16 -17.70 -40.55 37.83
CA ALA A 16 -16.38 -40.17 38.32
C ALA A 16 -15.56 -41.46 38.53
N MET A 17 -14.23 -41.41 38.42
CA MET A 17 -13.37 -42.19 39.32
C MET A 17 -12.01 -41.51 39.47
N THR A 18 -11.74 -41.13 40.73
CA THR A 18 -10.61 -40.38 41.24
C THR A 18 -9.45 -41.33 41.57
N VAL A 19 -8.23 -41.04 41.11
CA VAL A 19 -7.01 -41.40 41.85
C VAL A 19 -6.07 -40.20 41.80
N ALA A 20 -5.79 -39.68 43.00
CA ALA A 20 -4.93 -38.54 43.25
C ALA A 20 -3.46 -38.88 42.99
N ALA A 21 -2.74 -37.98 42.32
CA ALA A 21 -1.29 -37.87 42.39
C ALA A 21 -0.93 -36.38 42.52
N SER A 22 -0.55 -36.01 43.74
CA SER A 22 0.24 -34.83 44.13
C SER A 22 0.22 -33.61 43.21
N VAL A 23 -0.55 -32.60 43.63
CA VAL A 23 -0.38 -31.22 43.18
C VAL A 23 0.95 -30.71 43.72
N GLY A 24 2.05 -30.99 43.01
CA GLY A 24 3.19 -30.10 43.02
C GLY A 24 2.70 -28.80 42.38
N SER A 25 2.70 -27.71 43.13
CA SER A 25 2.52 -26.37 42.60
C SER A 25 3.60 -26.15 41.54
N VAL A 26 3.29 -26.48 40.29
CA VAL A 26 4.01 -25.95 39.14
C VAL A 26 3.63 -24.48 39.17
N ALA A 27 4.45 -23.68 39.84
CA ALA A 27 4.52 -22.27 39.56
C ALA A 27 4.61 -22.18 38.03
N MET A 28 3.56 -21.68 37.39
CA MET A 28 3.67 -21.25 36.01
C MET A 28 4.76 -20.18 36.03
N THR A 29 5.97 -20.60 35.70
CA THR A 29 7.07 -19.69 35.46
C THR A 29 6.60 -18.80 34.34
N THR A 30 6.27 -17.56 34.70
CA THR A 30 6.25 -16.43 33.76
C THR A 30 7.45 -16.59 32.84
N PRO A 31 7.29 -16.56 31.50
CA PRO A 31 8.42 -16.62 30.60
C PRO A 31 9.44 -15.58 31.06
N ALA A 32 10.65 -16.03 31.39
CA ALA A 32 11.75 -15.14 31.67
C ALA A 32 11.98 -14.32 30.39
N TYR A 33 11.58 -13.05 30.40
CA TYR A 33 12.02 -12.06 29.41
C TYR A 33 13.49 -11.78 29.70
N ALA A 34 14.37 -12.69 29.27
CA ALA A 34 15.81 -12.56 29.36
C ALA A 34 16.48 -13.38 28.26
N ALA A 35 16.47 -12.83 27.04
CA ALA A 35 17.49 -13.04 26.02
C ALA A 35 17.58 -11.73 25.23
N ALA A 36 18.80 -11.28 24.92
CA ALA A 36 19.09 -10.01 24.23
C ALA A 36 18.13 -9.84 23.04
N ALA A 37 17.27 -8.82 23.09
CA ALA A 37 16.14 -8.76 22.17
C ALA A 37 16.63 -8.41 20.76
N ALA A 38 16.53 -9.39 19.86
CA ALA A 38 16.60 -9.21 18.43
C ALA A 38 15.64 -8.10 17.97
N ASP A 39 16.02 -7.37 16.92
CA ASP A 39 15.21 -6.30 16.34
C ASP A 39 13.80 -6.81 15.99
N PRO A 40 12.74 -6.17 16.50
CA PRO A 40 11.39 -6.63 16.24
C PRO A 40 10.91 -6.30 14.82
N LEU A 41 10.01 -7.12 14.28
CA LEU A 41 9.49 -6.98 12.92
C LEU A 41 8.74 -5.64 12.71
N PRO A 42 8.94 -4.93 11.58
CA PRO A 42 8.35 -3.62 11.39
C PRO A 42 6.84 -3.67 11.10
N LEU A 43 6.07 -2.75 11.70
CA LEU A 43 4.65 -2.60 11.37
C LEU A 43 4.47 -1.95 9.99
N PRO A 44 3.60 -2.48 9.11
CA PRO A 44 3.25 -1.80 7.87
C PRO A 44 2.52 -0.48 8.18
N PRO A 45 2.83 0.64 7.50
CA PRO A 45 2.08 1.89 7.64
C PRO A 45 0.59 1.71 7.40
N LEU A 46 -0.21 2.37 8.23
CA LEU A 46 -1.65 2.28 8.21
C LEU A 46 -2.21 3.09 7.03
N ARG A 47 -3.14 2.53 6.26
CA ARG A 47 -3.85 3.25 5.20
C ARG A 47 -5.02 4.02 5.80
N ILE A 48 -5.05 5.34 5.59
CA ILE A 48 -6.16 6.20 5.98
C ILE A 48 -6.89 6.67 4.72
N PRO A 49 -8.16 6.25 4.50
CA PRO A 49 -8.97 6.73 3.37
C PRO A 49 -9.04 8.25 3.32
N GLN A 50 -8.86 8.80 2.12
CA GLN A 50 -8.86 10.22 1.86
C GLN A 50 -10.14 10.64 1.15
N ILE A 51 -10.57 11.88 1.38
CA ILE A 51 -11.64 12.52 0.62
C ILE A 51 -11.01 13.38 -0.47
N ASP A 52 -11.47 13.22 -1.71
CA ASP A 52 -11.09 14.04 -2.85
C ASP A 52 -12.31 14.26 -3.75
N LEU A 53 -12.46 15.46 -4.32
CA LEU A 53 -13.63 15.86 -5.11
C LEU A 53 -15.00 15.66 -4.43
N GLY A 54 -15.03 15.54 -3.09
CA GLY A 54 -16.24 15.22 -2.32
C GLY A 54 -16.62 13.72 -2.33
N LEU A 55 -15.69 12.85 -2.74
CA LEU A 55 -15.81 11.40 -2.68
C LEU A 55 -14.69 10.83 -1.80
N GLU A 56 -15.05 9.92 -0.90
CA GLU A 56 -14.11 9.21 -0.05
C GLU A 56 -13.58 7.98 -0.77
N GLN A 57 -12.29 7.68 -0.61
CA GLN A 57 -11.72 6.40 -1.01
C GLN A 57 -12.41 5.25 -0.27
N GLN A 58 -12.44 4.09 -0.92
CA GLN A 58 -12.95 2.87 -0.33
C GLN A 58 -12.19 2.50 0.95
N PRO A 59 -12.89 1.99 1.99
CA PRO A 59 -12.24 1.47 3.19
C PRO A 59 -11.42 0.22 2.85
N ASP A 60 -10.49 -0.14 3.72
CA ASP A 60 -9.63 -1.31 3.54
C ASP A 60 -10.46 -2.59 3.30
N SER A 61 -11.61 -2.73 3.97
CA SER A 61 -12.51 -3.89 3.78
C SER A 61 -13.05 -4.06 2.36
N LYS A 62 -13.12 -2.98 1.57
CA LYS A 62 -13.60 -3.00 0.18
C LYS A 62 -12.46 -3.15 -0.83
N ILE A 63 -11.24 -2.71 -0.50
CA ILE A 63 -10.05 -2.89 -1.36
C ILE A 63 -9.32 -4.20 -1.06
N GLN A 64 -9.55 -4.80 0.11
CA GLN A 64 -8.89 -6.02 0.58
C GLN A 64 -8.86 -7.14 -0.47
N TRP A 65 -9.96 -7.32 -1.20
CA TRP A 65 -10.04 -8.36 -2.22
C TRP A 65 -8.96 -8.21 -3.30
N LEU A 66 -8.64 -6.98 -3.70
CA LEU A 66 -7.65 -6.70 -4.74
C LEU A 66 -6.24 -7.00 -4.20
N GLN A 67 -5.98 -6.58 -2.96
CA GLN A 67 -4.72 -6.91 -2.26
C GLN A 67 -4.51 -8.41 -2.08
N ASP A 68 -5.59 -9.17 -1.88
CA ASP A 68 -5.53 -10.62 -1.71
C ASP A 68 -5.47 -11.37 -3.04
N ALA A 69 -6.09 -10.81 -4.08
CA ALA A 69 -6.08 -11.33 -5.44
C ALA A 69 -4.67 -11.33 -6.06
N LYS A 70 -3.89 -10.27 -5.84
CA LYS A 70 -2.52 -10.02 -6.36
C LYS A 70 -2.32 -10.01 -7.87
N LEU A 71 -3.13 -10.74 -8.62
CA LEU A 71 -2.91 -11.02 -10.03
C LEU A 71 -4.21 -10.90 -10.83
N GLY A 72 -4.21 -10.04 -11.83
CA GLY A 72 -5.28 -9.84 -12.79
C GLY A 72 -4.81 -10.00 -14.24
N MET A 73 -5.76 -10.13 -15.16
CA MET A 73 -5.51 -10.13 -16.61
C MET A 73 -6.15 -8.92 -17.28
N PHE A 74 -5.36 -8.10 -17.96
CA PHE A 74 -5.86 -6.98 -18.77
C PHE A 74 -6.10 -7.43 -20.21
N ILE A 75 -7.11 -6.86 -20.86
CA ILE A 75 -7.43 -7.12 -22.26
C ILE A 75 -7.62 -5.80 -23.00
N HIS A 76 -6.67 -5.46 -23.87
CA HIS A 76 -6.77 -4.34 -24.82
C HIS A 76 -7.22 -4.85 -26.18
N TRP A 77 -8.48 -4.63 -26.52
CA TRP A 77 -9.08 -5.09 -27.75
C TRP A 77 -10.05 -4.05 -28.34
N GLY A 78 -9.96 -3.83 -29.65
CA GLY A 78 -10.74 -2.83 -30.36
C GLY A 78 -10.28 -2.69 -31.81
N PRO A 79 -10.79 -1.69 -32.55
CA PRO A 79 -10.49 -1.50 -33.97
C PRO A 79 -8.99 -1.42 -34.30
N TYR A 80 -8.16 -0.92 -33.38
CA TYR A 80 -6.70 -0.91 -33.50
C TYR A 80 -6.06 -2.29 -33.71
N ALA A 81 -6.73 -3.38 -33.34
CA ALA A 81 -6.25 -4.74 -33.60
C ALA A 81 -6.26 -5.10 -35.09
N GLY A 82 -7.10 -4.43 -35.90
CA GLY A 82 -7.18 -4.55 -37.35
C GLY A 82 -5.85 -4.28 -38.07
N PRO A 83 -5.31 -3.05 -38.00
CA PRO A 83 -4.01 -2.71 -38.59
C PRO A 83 -2.81 -3.31 -37.85
N ALA A 84 -2.99 -3.86 -36.64
CA ALA A 84 -1.95 -4.53 -35.85
C ALA A 84 -0.72 -3.64 -35.56
N LYS A 85 -0.95 -2.36 -35.24
CA LYS A 85 0.08 -1.35 -34.97
C LYS A 85 -0.01 -0.74 -33.57
N GLY A 86 -0.75 -1.40 -32.67
CA GLY A 86 -1.04 -0.90 -31.33
C GLY A 86 -2.19 0.11 -31.30
N GLU A 87 -2.70 0.30 -30.09
CA GLU A 87 -3.86 1.11 -29.73
C GLU A 87 -3.69 2.61 -30.00
N TRP A 88 -2.45 3.12 -29.97
CA TRP A 88 -2.13 4.51 -30.31
C TRP A 88 -1.95 4.78 -31.81
N TYR A 89 -2.18 3.79 -32.69
CA TYR A 89 -1.95 3.95 -34.13
C TYR A 89 -2.74 5.10 -34.75
N MET A 90 -4.01 5.31 -34.34
CA MET A 90 -4.84 6.41 -34.85
C MET A 90 -4.15 7.77 -34.65
N HIS A 91 -3.63 8.00 -33.44
CA HIS A 91 -2.92 9.20 -33.05
C HIS A 91 -1.54 9.30 -33.73
N ASN A 92 -0.70 8.28 -33.58
CA ASN A 92 0.70 8.33 -33.99
C ASN A 92 0.90 8.43 -35.51
N ALA A 93 -0.06 7.94 -36.30
CA ALA A 93 -0.06 8.06 -37.75
C ALA A 93 -1.01 9.14 -38.27
N ALA A 94 -1.58 9.97 -37.39
CA ALA A 94 -2.55 11.02 -37.72
C ALA A 94 -3.71 10.52 -38.61
N VAL A 95 -4.18 9.29 -38.37
CA VAL A 95 -5.30 8.72 -39.12
C VAL A 95 -6.56 9.45 -38.73
N THR A 96 -7.23 10.09 -39.70
CA THR A 96 -8.47 10.83 -39.41
C THR A 96 -9.56 9.89 -38.88
N PRO A 97 -10.47 10.36 -38.00
CA PRO A 97 -11.57 9.53 -37.50
C PRO A 97 -12.39 8.85 -38.61
N ALA A 98 -12.61 9.55 -39.74
CA ALA A 98 -13.31 9.00 -40.89
C ALA A 98 -12.55 7.83 -41.55
N ASN A 99 -11.22 7.93 -41.69
CA ASN A 99 -10.42 6.83 -42.22
C ASN A 99 -10.29 5.69 -41.21
N TYR A 100 -10.22 5.99 -39.91
CA TYR A 100 -10.10 4.99 -38.87
C TYR A 100 -11.36 4.10 -38.77
N ARG A 101 -12.55 4.66 -38.98
CA ARG A 101 -13.82 3.91 -39.06
C ARG A 101 -13.85 2.82 -40.14
N LYS A 102 -13.02 2.93 -41.18
CA LYS A 102 -12.90 1.92 -42.24
C LYS A 102 -12.36 0.59 -41.71
N TYR A 103 -11.56 0.62 -40.64
CA TYR A 103 -11.12 -0.61 -39.96
C TYR A 103 -12.28 -1.40 -39.36
N VAL A 104 -13.47 -0.83 -39.20
CA VAL A 104 -14.66 -1.58 -38.77
C VAL A 104 -15.59 -1.89 -39.95
N THR A 105 -15.73 -0.94 -40.89
CA THR A 105 -16.79 -0.97 -41.91
C THR A 105 -16.37 -1.54 -43.26
N ASP A 106 -15.10 -1.35 -43.67
CA ASP A 106 -14.63 -1.78 -44.98
C ASP A 106 -14.12 -3.22 -44.92
N ALA A 107 -14.56 -4.05 -45.87
CA ALA A 107 -14.15 -5.44 -46.00
C ALA A 107 -12.70 -5.57 -46.51
N THR A 108 -11.73 -5.34 -45.63
CA THR A 108 -10.29 -5.40 -45.90
C THR A 108 -9.59 -6.47 -45.05
N SER A 109 -8.34 -6.78 -45.38
CA SER A 109 -7.49 -7.64 -44.54
C SER A 109 -7.14 -7.03 -43.18
N GLU A 110 -7.43 -5.74 -42.97
CA GLU A 110 -7.23 -5.03 -41.69
C GLU A 110 -8.56 -4.78 -40.98
N GLN A 111 -9.68 -5.32 -41.48
CA GLN A 111 -10.98 -5.16 -40.83
C GLN A 111 -10.98 -5.84 -39.45
N PHE A 112 -11.47 -5.12 -38.44
CA PHE A 112 -11.87 -5.63 -37.14
C PHE A 112 -13.19 -6.38 -37.27
N THR A 113 -13.09 -7.71 -37.39
CA THR A 113 -14.23 -8.59 -37.67
C THR A 113 -14.82 -9.21 -36.42
N ALA A 114 -14.01 -9.43 -35.37
CA ALA A 114 -14.43 -10.08 -34.13
C ALA A 114 -15.13 -11.46 -34.33
N ASP A 115 -14.89 -12.12 -35.46
CA ASP A 115 -15.56 -13.34 -35.91
C ASP A 115 -15.14 -14.60 -35.13
N ALA A 116 -13.98 -14.55 -34.46
CA ALA A 116 -13.49 -15.59 -33.56
C ALA A 116 -13.61 -15.20 -32.07
N TYR A 117 -14.31 -14.11 -31.74
CA TYR A 117 -14.45 -13.63 -30.37
C TYR A 117 -15.12 -14.69 -29.47
N ASN A 118 -14.37 -15.15 -28.47
CA ASN A 118 -14.79 -16.14 -27.50
C ASN A 118 -14.34 -15.73 -26.08
N PRO A 119 -15.17 -15.02 -25.31
CA PRO A 119 -14.79 -14.53 -23.99
C PRO A 119 -14.69 -15.66 -22.95
N ALA A 120 -15.30 -16.82 -23.19
CA ALA A 120 -15.09 -18.00 -22.35
C ALA A 120 -13.65 -18.53 -22.47
N ALA A 121 -13.06 -18.47 -23.67
CA ALA A 121 -11.65 -18.82 -23.86
C ALA A 121 -10.72 -17.81 -23.17
N TRP A 122 -11.05 -16.52 -23.20
CA TRP A 122 -10.30 -15.49 -22.47
C TRP A 122 -10.40 -15.70 -20.95
N ALA A 123 -11.60 -15.95 -20.43
CA ALA A 123 -11.81 -16.22 -19.02
C ALA A 123 -11.09 -17.51 -18.57
N GLN A 124 -11.07 -18.54 -19.41
CA GLN A 124 -10.30 -19.75 -19.15
C GLN A 124 -8.79 -19.48 -19.15
N LEU A 125 -8.28 -18.67 -20.08
CA LEU A 125 -6.87 -18.26 -20.06
C LEU A 125 -6.51 -17.50 -18.78
N ALA A 126 -7.37 -16.60 -18.31
CA ALA A 126 -7.19 -15.92 -17.04
C ALA A 126 -7.10 -16.91 -15.86
N LYS A 127 -7.93 -17.96 -15.85
CA LYS A 127 -7.86 -19.02 -14.83
C LYS A 127 -6.58 -19.84 -14.95
N ASP A 128 -6.18 -20.24 -16.16
CA ASP A 128 -4.95 -21.00 -16.40
C ASP A 128 -3.72 -20.20 -15.96
N PHE A 129 -3.75 -18.88 -16.15
CA PHE A 129 -2.74 -17.92 -15.70
C PHE A 129 -2.69 -17.76 -14.16
N GLY A 130 -3.80 -18.05 -13.47
CA GLY A 130 -3.95 -17.84 -12.03
C GLY A 130 -4.51 -16.47 -11.64
N ALA A 131 -5.00 -15.68 -12.59
CA ALA A 131 -5.64 -14.41 -12.27
C ALA A 131 -6.91 -14.62 -11.40
N LYS A 132 -7.24 -13.61 -10.59
CA LYS A 132 -8.47 -13.58 -9.77
C LYS A 132 -9.50 -12.56 -10.27
N TYR A 133 -9.07 -11.70 -11.18
CA TYR A 133 -9.89 -10.71 -11.85
C TYR A 133 -9.39 -10.54 -13.29
N ALA A 134 -10.27 -10.04 -14.15
CA ALA A 134 -9.89 -9.60 -15.48
C ALA A 134 -10.48 -8.21 -15.72
N THR A 135 -9.83 -7.41 -16.55
CA THR A 135 -10.29 -6.07 -16.95
C THR A 135 -10.30 -5.93 -18.46
N LEU A 136 -11.43 -5.51 -19.04
CA LEU A 136 -11.58 -5.30 -20.49
C LEU A 136 -11.64 -3.81 -20.83
N THR A 137 -10.92 -3.41 -21.87
CA THR A 137 -11.08 -2.12 -22.56
C THR A 137 -12.47 -1.97 -23.16
N THR A 138 -13.42 -1.41 -22.42
CA THR A 138 -14.78 -1.19 -22.96
C THR A 138 -14.80 -0.13 -24.05
N ARG A 139 -13.97 0.91 -23.88
CA ARG A 139 -13.70 1.98 -24.84
C ARG A 139 -12.28 2.50 -24.62
N HIS A 140 -11.48 2.57 -25.68
CA HIS A 140 -10.14 3.18 -25.67
C HIS A 140 -10.19 4.62 -26.22
N HIS A 141 -9.05 5.29 -26.33
CA HIS A 141 -8.95 6.69 -26.80
C HIS A 141 -9.50 6.91 -28.23
N ASP A 142 -9.58 5.86 -29.05
CA ASP A 142 -10.19 5.94 -30.40
C ASP A 142 -11.70 6.23 -30.38
N GLY A 143 -12.34 6.09 -29.23
CA GLY A 143 -13.75 6.36 -29.01
C GLY A 143 -14.68 5.22 -29.42
N PHE A 144 -14.18 4.05 -29.81
CA PHE A 144 -15.02 2.90 -30.17
C PHE A 144 -15.52 2.16 -28.92
N ALA A 145 -16.84 2.13 -28.72
CA ALA A 145 -17.46 1.39 -27.63
C ALA A 145 -17.70 -0.09 -28.02
N LEU A 146 -17.21 -1.02 -27.20
CA LEU A 146 -17.41 -2.48 -27.36
C LEU A 146 -18.81 -2.98 -26.96
N TRP A 147 -19.77 -2.07 -26.78
CA TRP A 147 -21.16 -2.37 -26.46
C TRP A 147 -22.10 -1.44 -27.26
N PRO A 148 -23.41 -1.72 -27.35
CA PRO A 148 -24.36 -0.89 -28.09
C PRO A 148 -24.67 0.43 -27.35
N LEU A 149 -23.68 1.33 -27.27
CA LEU A 149 -23.79 2.63 -26.61
C LEU A 149 -24.96 3.45 -27.17
N ASN A 150 -25.90 3.84 -26.30
CA ASN A 150 -27.07 4.61 -26.66
C ASN A 150 -26.82 6.12 -26.51
N HIS A 151 -26.01 6.67 -27.42
CA HIS A 151 -25.78 8.10 -27.54
C HIS A 151 -25.88 8.51 -29.03
N PRO A 152 -26.43 9.69 -29.37
CA PRO A 152 -26.58 10.11 -30.77
C PRO A 152 -25.28 10.14 -31.59
N ASN A 153 -24.13 10.35 -30.93
CA ASN A 153 -22.81 10.37 -31.57
C ASN A 153 -22.01 9.07 -31.40
N ALA A 154 -22.64 8.00 -30.90
CA ALA A 154 -21.96 6.75 -30.61
C ALA A 154 -21.31 6.14 -31.85
N TRP A 155 -20.08 5.65 -31.68
CA TRP A 155 -19.43 4.72 -32.59
C TRP A 155 -19.17 3.43 -31.83
N SER A 156 -19.87 2.35 -32.21
CA SER A 156 -19.92 1.18 -31.34
C SER A 156 -20.13 -0.15 -32.05
N SER A 157 -19.83 -1.23 -31.33
CA SER A 157 -20.02 -2.61 -31.82
C SER A 157 -21.48 -3.02 -31.98
N GLY A 158 -22.42 -2.26 -31.41
CA GLY A 158 -23.85 -2.47 -31.62
C GLY A 158 -24.32 -2.14 -33.04
N GLN A 159 -23.51 -1.39 -33.79
CA GLN A 159 -23.79 -0.99 -35.17
C GLN A 159 -23.30 -2.04 -36.17
N ALA A 160 -23.86 -2.05 -37.38
CA ALA A 160 -23.34 -2.87 -38.47
C ALA A 160 -21.88 -2.47 -38.80
N PRO A 161 -21.01 -3.42 -39.17
CA PRO A 161 -21.30 -4.83 -39.48
C PRO A 161 -21.24 -5.79 -38.27
N LEU A 162 -20.91 -5.30 -37.07
CA LEU A 162 -20.65 -6.16 -35.90
C LEU A 162 -21.95 -6.59 -35.20
N GLY A 163 -22.82 -5.64 -34.87
CA GLY A 163 -24.15 -5.89 -34.27
C GLY A 163 -24.13 -6.70 -32.97
N ARG A 164 -23.11 -6.53 -32.11
CA ARG A 164 -22.91 -7.35 -30.90
C ARG A 164 -22.49 -6.51 -29.68
N ASP A 165 -22.95 -6.94 -28.52
CA ASP A 165 -22.53 -6.43 -27.21
C ASP A 165 -21.40 -7.31 -26.65
N PHE A 166 -20.16 -6.90 -26.87
CA PHE A 166 -19.00 -7.66 -26.40
C PHE A 166 -18.77 -7.49 -24.89
N VAL A 167 -19.17 -6.36 -24.31
CA VAL A 167 -19.03 -6.14 -22.85
C VAL A 167 -19.94 -7.10 -22.09
N LYS A 168 -21.20 -7.28 -22.51
CA LYS A 168 -22.13 -8.22 -21.88
C LYS A 168 -21.61 -9.66 -21.88
N ASP A 169 -21.13 -10.13 -23.04
CA ASP A 169 -20.61 -11.49 -23.19
C ASP A 169 -19.34 -11.71 -22.35
N TYR A 170 -18.46 -10.70 -22.30
CA TYR A 170 -17.27 -10.69 -21.45
C TYR A 170 -17.63 -10.80 -19.97
N VAL A 171 -18.52 -9.93 -19.47
CA VAL A 171 -18.91 -9.93 -18.05
C VAL A 171 -19.51 -11.28 -17.67
N ALA A 172 -20.40 -11.83 -18.50
CA ALA A 172 -20.99 -13.14 -18.25
C ALA A 172 -19.94 -14.25 -18.16
N ALA A 173 -18.97 -14.29 -19.09
CA ALA A 173 -17.93 -15.31 -19.13
C ALA A 173 -16.97 -15.21 -17.93
N VAL A 174 -16.53 -14.00 -17.57
CA VAL A 174 -15.63 -13.77 -16.42
C VAL A 174 -16.32 -14.13 -15.10
N ARG A 175 -17.60 -13.78 -14.94
CA ARG A 175 -18.39 -14.20 -13.77
C ARG A 175 -18.58 -15.72 -13.71
N ALA A 176 -18.91 -16.36 -14.83
CA ALA A 176 -19.04 -17.81 -14.90
C ALA A 176 -17.73 -18.54 -14.58
N ALA A 177 -16.59 -17.92 -14.86
CA ALA A 177 -15.26 -18.41 -14.50
C ALA A 177 -14.92 -18.25 -13.00
N GLY A 178 -15.76 -17.55 -12.22
CA GLY A 178 -15.52 -17.27 -10.80
C GLY A 178 -14.52 -16.14 -10.56
N LEU A 179 -14.31 -15.29 -11.56
CA LEU A 179 -13.39 -14.15 -11.50
C LEU A 179 -14.15 -12.86 -11.17
N ARG A 180 -13.43 -11.90 -10.58
CA ARG A 180 -13.90 -10.52 -10.49
C ARG A 180 -13.82 -9.81 -11.83
N VAL A 181 -14.74 -8.88 -12.05
CA VAL A 181 -14.92 -8.18 -13.33
C VAL A 181 -14.46 -6.74 -13.17
N GLY A 182 -13.48 -6.37 -13.98
CA GLY A 182 -13.04 -5.00 -14.19
C GLY A 182 -13.45 -4.46 -15.54
N LEU A 183 -13.73 -3.17 -15.61
CA LEU A 183 -13.99 -2.46 -16.86
C LEU A 183 -13.00 -1.30 -16.97
N TYR A 184 -12.23 -1.29 -18.06
CA TYR A 184 -11.46 -0.13 -18.44
C TYR A 184 -12.31 0.83 -19.23
N TYR A 185 -12.13 2.12 -18.97
CA TYR A 185 -12.78 3.17 -19.73
C TYR A 185 -11.89 4.39 -19.89
N SER A 186 -11.70 4.84 -21.13
CA SER A 186 -11.02 6.09 -21.39
C SER A 186 -11.98 7.26 -21.60
N PRO A 187 -11.87 8.38 -20.84
CA PRO A 187 -12.60 9.61 -21.12
C PRO A 187 -12.17 10.32 -22.42
N ILE A 188 -10.90 10.18 -22.82
CA ILE A 188 -10.38 10.71 -24.10
C ILE A 188 -11.15 10.12 -25.26
N ASP A 189 -11.39 10.96 -26.27
CA ASP A 189 -12.01 10.54 -27.52
C ASP A 189 -11.44 11.33 -28.71
N TRP A 190 -10.52 10.70 -29.46
CA TRP A 190 -9.83 11.33 -30.59
C TRP A 190 -10.73 11.68 -31.78
N ARG A 191 -12.01 11.31 -31.74
CA ARG A 191 -13.00 11.74 -32.72
C ARG A 191 -13.38 13.21 -32.58
N TYR A 192 -13.10 13.81 -31.42
CA TYR A 192 -13.54 15.15 -31.04
C TYR A 192 -12.38 16.14 -31.02
N PRO A 193 -12.29 17.07 -31.99
CA PRO A 193 -11.30 18.15 -31.97
C PRO A 193 -11.33 18.99 -30.68
N GLY A 194 -12.51 19.12 -30.06
CA GLY A 194 -12.72 19.85 -28.81
C GLY A 194 -11.95 19.28 -27.62
N TYR A 195 -11.49 18.02 -27.67
CA TYR A 195 -10.59 17.49 -26.66
C TYR A 195 -9.27 18.28 -26.53
N TYR A 196 -8.76 18.80 -27.66
CA TYR A 196 -7.54 19.62 -27.70
C TYR A 196 -7.80 21.11 -27.49
N ASP A 197 -9.07 21.54 -27.44
CA ASP A 197 -9.45 22.96 -27.34
C ASP A 197 -10.76 23.09 -26.56
N VAL A 198 -10.76 22.59 -25.32
CA VAL A 198 -12.00 22.47 -24.53
C VAL A 198 -12.68 23.83 -24.32
N THR A 199 -11.94 24.94 -24.33
CA THR A 199 -12.50 26.29 -24.19
C THR A 199 -12.88 26.95 -25.52
N GLY A 200 -12.43 26.42 -26.67
CA GLY A 200 -12.59 27.04 -27.99
C GLY A 200 -11.73 28.30 -28.20
N THR A 201 -10.67 28.45 -27.40
CA THR A 201 -9.84 29.68 -27.38
C THR A 201 -8.34 29.41 -27.42
N ASN A 202 -7.91 28.17 -27.20
CA ASN A 202 -6.48 27.83 -27.15
C ASN A 202 -6.29 26.35 -27.47
N CYS A 203 -6.35 26.01 -28.76
CA CYS A 203 -6.13 24.64 -29.21
C CYS A 203 -4.68 24.22 -29.01
N ALA A 204 -4.49 23.13 -28.27
CA ALA A 204 -3.21 22.48 -28.10
C ALA A 204 -2.70 21.87 -29.41
N THR A 205 -1.37 21.74 -29.51
CA THR A 205 -0.73 20.97 -30.57
C THR A 205 -1.28 19.56 -30.60
N ASN A 206 -1.69 19.10 -31.78
CA ASN A 206 -2.31 17.81 -32.00
C ASN A 206 -1.88 17.24 -33.36
N PRO A 207 -1.92 15.91 -33.56
CA PRO A 207 -1.42 15.29 -34.79
C PRO A 207 -2.31 15.51 -36.02
N TRP A 208 -3.58 15.87 -35.84
CA TRP A 208 -4.54 16.09 -36.94
C TRP A 208 -4.57 17.53 -37.46
N GLY A 209 -3.78 18.43 -36.88
CA GLY A 209 -3.68 19.83 -37.32
C GLY A 209 -4.91 20.69 -37.00
N TYR A 210 -5.70 20.32 -35.99
CA TYR A 210 -6.78 21.18 -35.50
C TYR A 210 -6.21 22.52 -35.01
N THR A 211 -6.90 23.61 -35.31
CA THR A 211 -6.57 24.96 -34.85
C THR A 211 -7.69 25.51 -33.99
N THR A 212 -7.43 26.55 -33.20
CA THR A 212 -8.44 27.16 -32.33
C THR A 212 -9.73 27.50 -33.10
N ASP A 213 -10.85 27.02 -32.58
CA ASP A 213 -12.19 27.25 -33.14
C ASP A 213 -13.19 27.37 -31.98
N PRO A 214 -13.98 28.47 -31.90
CA PRO A 214 -15.04 28.59 -30.88
C PRO A 214 -16.02 27.41 -30.83
N ALA A 215 -16.26 26.71 -31.95
CA ALA A 215 -17.10 25.52 -32.01
C ALA A 215 -16.53 24.32 -31.24
N HIS A 216 -15.21 24.30 -30.98
CA HIS A 216 -14.57 23.25 -30.20
C HIS A 216 -15.09 23.16 -28.76
N LYS A 217 -15.55 24.28 -28.18
CA LYS A 217 -16.16 24.27 -26.85
C LYS A 217 -17.43 23.41 -26.80
N GLU A 218 -18.29 23.54 -27.81
CA GLU A 218 -19.51 22.74 -27.91
C GLU A 218 -19.19 21.30 -28.30
N ASN A 219 -18.20 21.09 -29.18
CA ASN A 219 -17.71 19.75 -29.51
C ASN A 219 -17.18 19.00 -28.27
N ALA A 220 -16.45 19.68 -27.38
CA ALA A 220 -16.00 19.13 -26.11
C ALA A 220 -17.17 18.81 -25.17
N ARG A 221 -18.18 19.68 -25.10
CA ARG A 221 -19.40 19.43 -24.30
C ARG A 221 -20.15 18.17 -24.77
N ILE A 222 -20.25 17.97 -26.08
CA ILE A 222 -20.87 16.77 -26.67
C ILE A 222 -20.05 15.51 -26.33
N MET A 223 -18.73 15.56 -26.47
CA MET A 223 -17.83 14.47 -26.05
C MET A 223 -18.04 14.11 -24.58
N LYS A 224 -18.05 15.12 -23.69
CA LYS A 224 -18.29 14.94 -22.26
C LYS A 224 -19.64 14.27 -22.01
N THR A 225 -20.67 14.65 -22.75
CA THR A 225 -22.01 14.07 -22.63
C THR A 225 -22.04 12.59 -23.03
N GLU A 226 -21.33 12.22 -24.11
CA GLU A 226 -21.15 10.82 -24.50
C GLU A 226 -20.40 10.02 -23.41
N VAL A 227 -19.40 10.62 -22.79
CA VAL A 227 -18.65 10.00 -21.69
C VAL A 227 -19.55 9.71 -20.49
N TYR A 228 -20.41 10.65 -20.11
CA TYR A 228 -21.34 10.45 -19.00
C TYR A 228 -22.36 9.36 -19.29
N GLN A 229 -22.92 9.35 -20.51
CA GLN A 229 -23.82 8.27 -20.93
C GLN A 229 -23.12 6.92 -20.89
N SER A 230 -21.88 6.85 -21.39
CA SER A 230 -21.11 5.62 -21.42
C SER A 230 -20.88 5.06 -20.02
N VAL A 231 -20.40 5.90 -19.10
CA VAL A 231 -20.14 5.49 -17.71
C VAL A 231 -21.43 5.04 -17.04
N LYS A 232 -22.53 5.79 -17.20
CA LYS A 232 -23.86 5.42 -16.68
C LYS A 232 -24.30 4.05 -17.14
N GLU A 233 -24.18 3.74 -18.42
CA GLU A 233 -24.56 2.43 -18.96
C GLU A 233 -23.66 1.31 -18.40
N LEU A 234 -22.35 1.51 -18.37
CA LEU A 234 -21.39 0.52 -17.87
C LEU A 234 -21.66 0.13 -16.40
N VAL A 235 -22.05 1.09 -15.56
CA VAL A 235 -22.31 0.83 -14.14
C VAL A 235 -23.76 0.44 -13.81
N THR A 236 -24.67 0.44 -14.80
CA THR A 236 -26.09 0.10 -14.57
C THR A 236 -26.59 -1.12 -15.34
N GLN A 237 -25.97 -1.47 -16.48
CA GLN A 237 -26.51 -2.50 -17.37
C GLN A 237 -25.79 -3.86 -17.29
N TYR A 238 -24.60 -3.92 -16.69
CA TYR A 238 -23.74 -5.11 -16.71
C TYR A 238 -23.61 -5.81 -15.36
N GLY A 239 -24.56 -5.58 -14.44
CA GLY A 239 -24.56 -6.18 -13.11
C GLY A 239 -23.49 -5.57 -12.19
N VAL A 240 -22.97 -6.36 -11.26
CA VAL A 240 -21.92 -5.91 -10.34
C VAL A 240 -20.61 -5.80 -11.09
N ILE A 241 -19.92 -4.68 -10.94
CA ILE A 241 -18.55 -4.46 -11.45
C ILE A 241 -17.63 -4.25 -10.24
N ASP A 242 -16.51 -4.96 -10.19
CA ASP A 242 -15.59 -4.94 -9.05
C ASP A 242 -14.51 -3.88 -9.18
N ASP A 243 -14.05 -3.62 -10.41
CA ASP A 243 -12.97 -2.69 -10.72
C ASP A 243 -13.34 -1.76 -11.89
N PHE A 244 -13.01 -0.47 -11.76
CA PHE A 244 -13.16 0.52 -12.81
C PHE A 244 -11.82 1.18 -13.10
N TRP A 245 -11.22 0.78 -14.22
CA TRP A 245 -9.89 1.19 -14.61
C TRP A 245 -9.97 2.38 -15.55
N TRP A 246 -9.78 3.59 -15.00
CA TRP A 246 -9.77 4.81 -15.81
C TRP A 246 -8.48 4.97 -16.58
N ASP A 247 -8.55 5.67 -17.70
CA ASP A 247 -7.36 6.09 -18.44
C ASP A 247 -7.57 7.32 -19.29
N GLY A 248 -6.68 8.30 -19.21
CA GLY A 248 -6.82 9.52 -19.98
C GLY A 248 -7.78 10.52 -19.34
N GLY A 249 -7.65 10.73 -18.02
CA GLY A 249 -8.31 11.82 -17.34
C GLY A 249 -7.70 13.19 -17.69
N TRP A 250 -6.49 13.22 -18.25
CA TRP A 250 -5.86 14.45 -18.73
C TRP A 250 -6.62 15.06 -19.91
N VAL A 251 -6.47 16.37 -20.10
CA VAL A 251 -7.08 17.12 -21.20
C VAL A 251 -6.00 17.48 -22.22
N ALA A 252 -6.31 17.34 -23.51
CA ALA A 252 -5.39 17.65 -24.60
C ALA A 252 -4.02 16.94 -24.54
N GLU A 253 -3.95 15.76 -23.89
CA GLU A 253 -2.69 15.01 -23.71
C GLU A 253 -1.61 15.78 -22.94
N GLN A 254 -2.04 16.69 -22.07
CA GLN A 254 -1.15 17.54 -21.28
C GLN A 254 -1.44 17.46 -19.78
N GLY A 255 -0.39 17.62 -18.98
CA GLY A 255 -0.49 17.63 -17.54
C GLY A 255 -0.77 16.25 -16.94
N THR A 256 -1.31 16.24 -15.72
CA THR A 256 -1.69 15.01 -15.00
C THR A 256 -3.18 14.75 -15.14
N ASP A 257 -3.63 13.53 -14.86
CA ASP A 257 -5.07 13.21 -14.79
C ASP A 257 -5.81 14.18 -13.84
N ALA A 258 -5.24 14.45 -12.68
CA ALA A 258 -5.79 15.40 -11.69
C ALA A 258 -5.94 16.82 -12.26
N ALA A 259 -5.07 17.24 -13.18
CA ALA A 259 -5.17 18.54 -13.84
C ALA A 259 -6.36 18.61 -14.83
N GLY A 260 -6.84 17.47 -15.34
CA GLY A 260 -8.02 17.40 -16.20
C GLY A 260 -9.35 17.31 -15.45
N ALA A 261 -9.32 17.11 -14.13
CA ALA A 261 -10.52 16.94 -13.31
C ALA A 261 -11.55 18.06 -13.48
N PHE A 262 -11.12 19.31 -13.71
CA PHE A 262 -12.03 20.45 -13.90
C PHE A 262 -13.02 20.27 -15.05
N PHE A 263 -12.63 19.53 -16.08
CA PHE A 263 -13.48 19.29 -17.24
C PHE A 263 -14.42 18.12 -17.00
N TRP A 264 -13.93 17.03 -16.41
CA TRP A 264 -14.70 15.80 -16.19
C TRP A 264 -15.64 15.89 -14.98
N GLU A 265 -15.33 16.72 -13.99
CA GLU A 265 -16.04 16.80 -12.72
C GLU A 265 -16.96 18.03 -12.68
N PRO A 266 -18.29 17.85 -12.70
CA PRO A 266 -19.27 18.92 -12.73
C PRO A 266 -19.48 19.50 -11.32
N GLY A 267 -18.97 18.82 -10.28
CA GLY A 267 -19.27 19.07 -8.88
C GLY A 267 -18.17 19.76 -8.08
N GLN A 268 -17.00 20.03 -8.67
CA GLN A 268 -15.94 20.84 -8.03
C GLN A 268 -15.97 22.32 -8.44
N PHE A 269 -16.65 22.65 -9.54
CA PHE A 269 -17.05 24.01 -9.90
C PHE A 269 -18.56 24.17 -9.70
N ARG A 270 -19.01 24.03 -8.44
CA ARG A 270 -20.42 24.22 -8.06
C ARG A 270 -20.79 25.71 -8.10
N GLU A 271 -21.00 26.26 -9.28
CA GLU A 271 -21.63 27.58 -9.43
C GLU A 271 -22.29 27.65 -10.83
N THR A 272 -23.22 28.60 -11.00
CA THR A 272 -23.98 28.94 -12.23
C THR A 272 -23.15 29.21 -13.50
N ALA A 273 -21.82 29.04 -13.44
CA ALA A 273 -20.85 29.26 -14.50
C ALA A 273 -20.26 27.95 -15.09
N ASN A 274 -20.87 26.76 -14.86
CA ASN A 274 -20.42 25.52 -15.50
C ASN A 274 -20.31 25.70 -17.02
N GLN A 275 -19.07 25.74 -17.52
CA GLN A 275 -18.78 26.04 -18.92
C GLN A 275 -19.11 24.88 -19.87
N TRP A 276 -19.27 23.66 -19.33
CA TRP A 276 -19.59 22.44 -20.08
C TRP A 276 -20.68 21.65 -19.34
N PRO A 277 -21.95 22.11 -19.43
CA PRO A 277 -23.07 21.41 -18.82
C PRO A 277 -23.28 20.04 -19.49
N VAL A 278 -23.58 19.04 -18.67
CA VAL A 278 -24.05 17.73 -19.12
C VAL A 278 -25.57 17.74 -19.06
N ASP A 279 -26.23 17.37 -20.15
CA ASP A 279 -27.68 17.38 -20.20
C ASP A 279 -28.26 16.39 -19.18
N ALA A 280 -29.41 16.74 -18.58
CA ALA A 280 -30.03 15.96 -17.51
C ALA A 280 -30.38 14.51 -17.91
N ALA A 281 -30.48 14.21 -19.20
CA ALA A 281 -30.67 12.85 -19.70
C ALA A 281 -29.46 11.92 -19.39
N TYR A 282 -28.26 12.50 -19.39
CA TYR A 282 -26.99 11.78 -19.27
C TYR A 282 -26.33 11.98 -17.90
N GLY A 283 -26.53 13.16 -17.29
CA GLY A 283 -26.06 13.46 -15.94
C GLY A 283 -26.91 12.85 -14.83
N GLU A 284 -26.39 12.86 -13.61
CA GLU A 284 -27.12 12.45 -12.40
C GLU A 284 -26.80 13.35 -11.22
N THR A 285 -27.68 13.33 -10.22
CA THR A 285 -27.49 14.05 -8.96
C THR A 285 -27.42 13.11 -7.76
N ASP A 286 -26.84 13.60 -6.66
CA ASP A 286 -26.97 13.00 -5.34
C ASP A 286 -28.34 13.30 -4.71
N ALA A 287 -28.56 12.81 -3.48
CA ALA A 287 -29.81 12.99 -2.74
C ALA A 287 -30.12 14.45 -2.38
N SER A 288 -29.12 15.35 -2.41
CA SER A 288 -29.31 16.79 -2.21
C SER A 288 -29.63 17.55 -3.50
N GLY A 289 -29.67 16.86 -4.64
CA GLY A 289 -29.87 17.46 -5.95
C GLY A 289 -28.58 18.02 -6.58
N LYS A 290 -27.41 17.76 -5.98
CA LYS A 290 -26.12 18.21 -6.53
C LYS A 290 -25.70 17.31 -7.69
N PRO A 291 -25.30 17.86 -8.85
CA PRO A 291 -24.72 17.09 -9.95
C PRO A 291 -23.49 16.27 -9.51
N LEU A 292 -23.45 15.02 -9.97
CA LEU A 292 -22.36 14.07 -9.77
C LEU A 292 -21.43 14.08 -10.98
N GLY A 293 -20.12 14.00 -10.73
CA GLY A 293 -19.14 13.68 -11.76
C GLY A 293 -19.02 12.20 -12.04
N LEU A 294 -18.03 11.83 -12.84
CA LEU A 294 -17.86 10.47 -13.32
C LEU A 294 -17.75 9.50 -12.14
N MET A 295 -16.85 9.77 -11.20
CA MET A 295 -16.68 8.89 -10.04
C MET A 295 -17.87 8.94 -9.08
N GLY A 296 -18.57 10.07 -8.98
CA GLY A 296 -19.78 10.18 -8.16
C GLY A 296 -20.91 9.31 -8.71
N MET A 297 -21.08 9.29 -10.03
CA MET A 297 -22.04 8.44 -10.74
C MET A 297 -21.66 6.96 -10.59
N VAL A 298 -20.38 6.62 -10.78
CA VAL A 298 -19.88 5.25 -10.56
C VAL A 298 -20.22 4.79 -9.14
N ARG A 299 -19.90 5.60 -8.12
CA ARG A 299 -20.09 5.24 -6.72
C ARG A 299 -21.56 5.17 -6.29
N LYS A 300 -22.44 5.93 -6.95
CA LYS A 300 -23.89 5.88 -6.75
C LYS A 300 -24.48 4.52 -7.12
N HIS A 301 -24.06 3.94 -8.25
CA HIS A 301 -24.63 2.67 -8.75
C HIS A 301 -23.84 1.45 -8.31
N GLN A 302 -22.54 1.60 -8.08
CA GLN A 302 -21.65 0.53 -7.65
C GLN A 302 -20.96 0.97 -6.34
N PRO A 303 -21.63 0.92 -5.18
CA PRO A 303 -21.07 1.41 -3.92
C PRO A 303 -19.79 0.67 -3.50
N ASP A 304 -19.56 -0.54 -4.01
CA ASP A 304 -18.45 -1.41 -3.64
C ASP A 304 -17.32 -1.51 -4.69
N ILE A 305 -17.46 -0.89 -5.88
CA ILE A 305 -16.43 -0.94 -6.93
C ILE A 305 -15.10 -0.34 -6.41
N VAL A 306 -13.94 -0.73 -6.90
CA VAL A 306 -12.70 0.03 -6.71
C VAL A 306 -12.31 0.72 -8.01
N ALA A 307 -11.59 1.83 -7.96
CA ALA A 307 -11.18 2.53 -9.17
C ALA A 307 -9.76 3.08 -9.12
N THR A 308 -9.11 3.15 -10.27
CA THR A 308 -7.78 3.78 -10.42
C THR A 308 -7.85 5.30 -10.29
N SER A 309 -6.68 5.93 -10.12
CA SER A 309 -6.51 7.39 -10.00
C SER A 309 -6.53 8.16 -11.32
N ARG A 310 -6.82 7.52 -12.47
CA ARG A 310 -6.66 8.14 -13.79
C ARG A 310 -7.92 8.77 -14.39
N SER A 311 -8.92 9.09 -13.57
CA SER A 311 -10.10 9.87 -14.00
C SER A 311 -9.95 11.38 -13.75
N GLY A 312 -8.93 11.75 -12.99
CA GLY A 312 -8.81 13.07 -12.35
C GLY A 312 -9.19 13.07 -10.87
N TRP A 313 -9.93 12.05 -10.40
CA TRP A 313 -10.07 11.75 -8.97
C TRP A 313 -8.85 10.97 -8.46
N LYS A 314 -8.49 11.16 -7.18
CA LYS A 314 -7.34 10.53 -6.52
C LYS A 314 -7.28 8.99 -6.60
N GLY A 315 -8.37 8.29 -6.89
CA GLY A 315 -8.42 6.83 -7.01
C GLY A 315 -8.45 6.10 -5.66
N ASP A 316 -8.92 4.86 -5.66
CA ASP A 316 -8.81 3.92 -4.52
C ASP A 316 -7.40 3.33 -4.41
N TYR A 317 -6.72 3.23 -5.56
CA TYR A 317 -5.35 2.76 -5.73
C TYR A 317 -4.67 3.47 -6.91
N ASP A 318 -3.34 3.49 -6.91
CA ASP A 318 -2.53 4.11 -7.97
C ASP A 318 -2.10 3.07 -9.01
N SER A 319 -1.86 3.50 -10.26
CA SER A 319 -1.28 2.66 -11.32
C SER A 319 0.22 2.93 -11.51
N ASP A 320 1.00 1.86 -11.71
CA ASP A 320 2.38 1.90 -12.21
C ASP A 320 2.42 1.18 -13.56
N GLU A 321 2.77 1.88 -14.64
CA GLU A 321 2.55 1.40 -16.01
C GLU A 321 3.85 1.06 -16.73
N GLY A 322 3.76 0.04 -17.58
CA GLY A 322 4.82 -0.33 -18.52
C GLY A 322 5.79 -1.38 -17.97
N PRO A 323 6.80 -1.77 -18.77
CA PRO A 323 7.60 -2.97 -18.53
C PRO A 323 8.74 -2.78 -17.51
N GLY A 324 8.85 -1.61 -16.89
CA GLY A 324 9.89 -1.35 -15.90
C GLY A 324 9.75 -2.25 -14.66
N VAL A 325 10.84 -2.90 -14.25
CA VAL A 325 10.87 -3.74 -13.04
C VAL A 325 10.83 -2.83 -11.80
N PRO A 326 9.86 -3.01 -10.88
CA PRO A 326 9.82 -2.21 -9.65
C PRO A 326 11.04 -2.43 -8.76
N SER A 327 11.56 -1.36 -8.18
CA SER A 327 12.73 -1.35 -7.30
C SER A 327 12.48 -0.60 -5.99
N GLY A 328 13.42 -0.70 -5.06
CA GLY A 328 13.40 0.01 -3.78
C GLY A 328 12.50 -0.63 -2.71
N ALA A 329 12.09 0.17 -1.73
CA ALA A 329 11.37 -0.30 -0.53
C ALA A 329 9.95 -0.84 -0.83
N ILE A 330 9.38 -1.55 0.15
CA ILE A 330 7.98 -1.97 0.14
C ILE A 330 7.06 -0.75 -0.04
N ARG A 331 6.01 -0.88 -0.86
CA ARG A 331 4.99 0.17 -1.04
C ARG A 331 4.06 0.19 0.18
N THR A 332 3.84 1.39 0.71
CA THR A 332 3.07 1.62 1.93
C THR A 332 2.14 2.83 1.75
N GLY A 333 1.10 2.94 2.57
CA GLY A 333 0.13 4.04 2.52
C GLY A 333 -0.94 3.90 1.44
N ARG A 334 -0.55 3.79 0.16
CA ARG A 334 -1.48 3.54 -0.96
C ARG A 334 -1.20 2.21 -1.64
N LEU A 335 -2.29 1.53 -2.03
CA LEU A 335 -2.18 0.38 -2.90
C LEU A 335 -1.70 0.84 -4.27
N VAL A 336 -0.77 0.10 -4.85
CA VAL A 336 -0.28 0.32 -6.21
C VAL A 336 -0.49 -0.96 -7.01
N GLU A 337 -1.08 -0.82 -8.19
CA GLU A 337 -1.22 -1.88 -9.17
C GLU A 337 -0.23 -1.67 -10.32
N LYS A 338 0.70 -2.62 -10.51
CA LYS A 338 1.55 -2.67 -11.69
C LYS A 338 0.74 -3.17 -12.87
N VAL A 339 0.80 -2.48 -13.99
CA VAL A 339 0.22 -2.97 -15.24
C VAL A 339 1.29 -2.99 -16.33
N PHE A 340 1.36 -4.08 -17.10
CA PHE A 340 2.30 -4.20 -18.22
C PHE A 340 1.77 -5.14 -19.30
N SER A 341 2.19 -4.93 -20.55
CA SER A 341 1.85 -5.80 -21.67
C SER A 341 2.90 -6.89 -21.88
N VAL A 342 2.44 -8.10 -22.22
CA VAL A 342 3.34 -9.14 -22.71
C VAL A 342 3.71 -8.96 -24.17
N GLY A 343 2.96 -8.13 -24.92
CA GLY A 343 3.31 -7.68 -26.27
C GLY A 343 4.13 -6.39 -26.25
N GLY A 344 4.50 -5.88 -27.43
CA GLY A 344 5.22 -4.60 -27.56
C GLY A 344 4.36 -3.36 -27.33
N THR A 345 3.04 -3.49 -27.43
CA THR A 345 2.00 -2.46 -27.23
C THR A 345 0.89 -3.03 -26.35
N TRP A 346 -0.05 -2.21 -25.87
CA TRP A 346 -1.19 -2.72 -25.10
C TRP A 346 -2.16 -3.50 -26.00
N GLY A 347 -2.67 -2.84 -27.04
CA GLY A 347 -3.44 -3.46 -28.11
C GLY A 347 -2.56 -4.32 -29.02
N TYR A 348 -3.20 -5.16 -29.82
CA TYR A 348 -2.50 -6.09 -30.70
C TYR A 348 -1.53 -5.40 -31.66
N SER A 349 -0.32 -5.96 -31.73
CA SER A 349 0.69 -5.63 -32.73
C SER A 349 1.49 -6.89 -33.09
N ASN A 350 2.23 -6.82 -34.19
CA ASN A 350 3.12 -7.91 -34.62
C ASN A 350 4.43 -7.97 -33.82
N SER A 351 4.53 -7.25 -32.71
CA SER A 351 5.70 -7.27 -31.83
C SER A 351 5.89 -8.63 -31.16
N ALA A 352 7.14 -8.97 -30.88
CA ALA A 352 7.48 -10.19 -30.15
C ALA A 352 6.87 -10.17 -28.74
N VAL A 353 6.43 -11.35 -28.28
CA VAL A 353 6.00 -11.55 -26.89
C VAL A 353 7.23 -11.59 -25.98
N MET A 354 7.13 -10.95 -24.82
CA MET A 354 8.22 -10.90 -23.85
C MET A 354 8.62 -12.30 -23.34
N GLY A 355 9.86 -12.45 -22.88
CA GLY A 355 10.33 -13.69 -22.28
C GLY A 355 9.76 -13.95 -20.89
N TYR A 356 9.61 -15.22 -20.52
CA TYR A 356 9.18 -15.65 -19.18
C TYR A 356 10.02 -15.05 -18.05
N GLY A 357 11.35 -14.99 -18.22
CA GLY A 357 12.26 -14.38 -17.24
C GLY A 357 11.90 -12.91 -16.96
N THR A 358 11.73 -12.11 -18.00
CA THR A 358 11.35 -10.70 -17.88
C THR A 358 9.98 -10.52 -17.23
N ALA A 359 9.00 -11.36 -17.58
CA ALA A 359 7.68 -11.29 -16.95
C ALA A 359 7.74 -11.62 -15.46
N MET A 360 8.49 -12.67 -15.08
CA MET A 360 8.68 -13.06 -13.69
C MET A 360 9.47 -12.03 -12.88
N ASP A 361 10.50 -11.41 -13.48
CA ASP A 361 11.24 -10.32 -12.83
C ASP A 361 10.29 -9.17 -12.44
N ILE A 362 9.35 -8.78 -13.30
CA ILE A 362 8.35 -7.77 -12.95
C ILE A 362 7.42 -8.27 -11.84
N LEU A 363 6.82 -9.45 -12.03
CA LEU A 363 5.79 -10.00 -11.13
C LEU A 363 6.29 -10.16 -9.70
N VAL A 364 7.44 -10.81 -9.51
CA VAL A 364 7.99 -11.10 -8.17
C VAL A 364 8.40 -9.82 -7.48
N ASN A 365 9.01 -8.88 -8.21
CA ASN A 365 9.37 -7.58 -7.65
C ASN A 365 8.15 -6.74 -7.23
N CYS A 366 6.98 -6.94 -7.84
CA CYS A 366 5.73 -6.34 -7.37
C CYS A 366 5.28 -6.96 -6.04
N TRP A 367 5.22 -8.29 -5.96
CA TRP A 367 4.67 -8.97 -4.78
C TRP A 367 5.49 -8.71 -3.52
N VAL A 368 6.83 -8.78 -3.61
CA VAL A 368 7.73 -8.49 -2.48
C VAL A 368 7.70 -7.02 -2.04
N ARG A 369 7.12 -6.14 -2.87
CA ARG A 369 6.91 -4.71 -2.56
C ARG A 369 5.46 -4.38 -2.24
N ASN A 370 4.63 -5.38 -1.93
CA ASN A 370 3.24 -5.21 -1.54
C ASN A 370 2.35 -4.56 -2.62
N MET A 371 2.65 -4.82 -3.90
CA MET A 371 1.87 -4.36 -5.05
C MET A 371 0.94 -5.47 -5.56
N THR A 372 -0.10 -5.08 -6.30
CA THR A 372 -0.88 -6.00 -7.16
C THR A 372 -0.40 -5.85 -8.59
N VAL A 373 -0.73 -6.80 -9.47
CA VAL A 373 -0.27 -6.81 -10.86
C VAL A 373 -1.39 -7.21 -11.79
N MET A 374 -1.57 -6.46 -12.88
CA MET A 374 -2.45 -6.84 -13.99
C MET A 374 -1.64 -6.98 -15.28
N VAL A 375 -1.66 -8.18 -15.86
CA VAL A 375 -0.86 -8.52 -17.05
C VAL A 375 -1.74 -8.45 -18.29
N ASN A 376 -1.34 -7.62 -19.25
CA ASN A 376 -2.10 -7.35 -20.45
C ASN A 376 -1.82 -8.34 -21.58
N VAL A 377 -2.90 -8.75 -22.25
CA VAL A 377 -2.88 -9.38 -23.58
C VAL A 377 -3.61 -8.49 -24.59
N GLY A 378 -3.13 -8.50 -25.84
CA GLY A 378 -3.81 -7.89 -26.98
C GLY A 378 -4.33 -8.97 -27.93
N PRO A 379 -5.64 -9.30 -27.93
CA PRO A 379 -6.22 -10.19 -28.93
C PRO A 379 -6.19 -9.57 -30.32
N ASP A 380 -6.06 -10.40 -31.36
CA ASP A 380 -6.07 -9.94 -32.76
C ASP A 380 -7.44 -9.43 -33.22
N ARG A 381 -7.51 -8.94 -34.46
CA ARG A 381 -8.76 -8.40 -35.07
C ARG A 381 -9.93 -9.38 -35.10
N HIS A 382 -9.67 -10.68 -34.98
CA HIS A 382 -10.67 -11.73 -34.96
C HIS A 382 -11.18 -12.01 -33.52
N GLY A 383 -10.45 -11.57 -32.50
CA GLY A 383 -10.74 -11.84 -31.08
C GLY A 383 -9.91 -12.97 -30.47
N THR A 384 -8.80 -13.35 -31.13
CA THR A 384 -7.95 -14.46 -30.70
C THR A 384 -6.73 -13.93 -29.94
N VAL A 385 -6.50 -14.39 -28.72
CA VAL A 385 -5.22 -14.21 -28.04
C VAL A 385 -4.19 -15.13 -28.69
N SER A 386 -3.09 -14.58 -29.18
CA SER A 386 -2.09 -15.37 -29.90
C SER A 386 -1.50 -16.49 -29.02
N THR A 387 -1.13 -17.62 -29.65
CA THR A 387 -0.56 -18.77 -28.94
C THR A 387 0.67 -18.41 -28.11
N ALA A 388 1.50 -17.49 -28.58
CA ALA A 388 2.68 -17.03 -27.84
C ALA A 388 2.30 -16.31 -26.52
N GLN A 389 1.32 -15.41 -26.56
CA GLN A 389 0.81 -14.74 -25.37
C GLN A 389 0.18 -15.74 -24.40
N ALA A 390 -0.67 -16.64 -24.92
CA ALA A 390 -1.33 -17.66 -24.12
C ALA A 390 -0.34 -18.63 -23.46
N ASN A 391 0.71 -19.05 -24.18
CA ASN A 391 1.74 -19.95 -23.64
C ASN A 391 2.53 -19.29 -22.51
N LEU A 392 2.91 -18.00 -22.64
CA LEU A 392 3.59 -17.28 -21.57
C LEU A 392 2.70 -17.19 -20.32
N LEU A 393 1.43 -16.81 -20.46
CA LEU A 393 0.49 -16.74 -19.34
C LEU A 393 0.31 -18.11 -18.66
N ARG A 394 0.16 -19.20 -19.42
CA ARG A 394 0.07 -20.55 -18.86
C ARG A 394 1.37 -20.98 -18.17
N GLN A 395 2.53 -20.57 -18.69
CA GLN A 395 3.81 -20.84 -18.05
C GLN A 395 3.90 -20.17 -16.68
N ILE A 396 3.46 -18.91 -16.56
CA ILE A 396 3.32 -18.23 -15.27
C ILE A 396 2.30 -18.95 -14.38
N GLY A 397 1.20 -19.43 -14.96
CA GLY A 397 0.20 -20.25 -14.28
C GLY A 397 0.78 -21.50 -13.58
N THR A 398 1.83 -22.12 -14.15
CA THR A 398 2.53 -23.24 -13.50
C THR A 398 3.25 -22.82 -12.21
N PHE A 399 3.82 -21.60 -12.19
CA PHE A 399 4.36 -21.01 -10.97
C PHE A 399 3.25 -20.70 -9.98
N MET A 400 2.16 -20.07 -10.42
CA MET A 400 1.04 -19.73 -9.53
C MET A 400 0.40 -20.96 -8.90
N THR A 401 0.35 -22.08 -9.61
CA THR A 401 -0.15 -23.35 -9.08
C THR A 401 0.75 -23.90 -7.97
N ALA A 402 2.07 -23.87 -8.16
CA ALA A 402 3.02 -24.44 -7.21
C ALA A 402 3.37 -23.51 -6.03
N CYS A 403 3.42 -22.20 -6.28
CA CYS A 403 3.90 -21.20 -5.34
C CYS A 403 2.82 -20.20 -4.91
N GLY A 404 1.57 -20.34 -5.35
CA GLY A 404 0.52 -19.35 -5.11
C GLY A 404 0.27 -19.00 -3.64
N GLN A 405 0.60 -19.88 -2.69
CA GLN A 405 0.52 -19.61 -1.26
C GLN A 405 1.48 -18.50 -0.77
N SER A 406 2.59 -18.25 -1.48
CA SER A 406 3.49 -17.12 -1.20
C SER A 406 3.06 -15.81 -1.88
N VAL A 407 1.98 -15.84 -2.66
CA VAL A 407 1.47 -14.67 -3.40
C VAL A 407 0.07 -14.28 -2.92
N TYR A 408 -0.92 -15.16 -3.05
CA TYR A 408 -2.31 -14.81 -2.75
C TYR A 408 -2.54 -14.58 -1.26
N GLY A 409 -3.23 -13.48 -0.94
CA GLY A 409 -3.53 -13.10 0.45
C GLY A 409 -2.29 -12.74 1.28
N THR A 410 -1.13 -12.56 0.66
CA THR A 410 0.08 -12.11 1.37
C THR A 410 0.20 -10.59 1.39
N ARG A 411 1.13 -10.08 2.18
CA ARG A 411 1.62 -8.70 2.12
C ARG A 411 3.13 -8.72 1.87
N GLY A 412 3.67 -7.66 1.27
CA GLY A 412 5.12 -7.52 1.13
C GLY A 412 5.80 -7.35 2.49
N GLY A 413 7.00 -7.90 2.63
CA GLY A 413 7.78 -7.88 3.87
C GLY A 413 7.85 -9.23 4.60
N PRO A 414 8.30 -9.27 5.86
CA PRO A 414 8.35 -8.13 6.78
C PRO A 414 9.58 -7.23 6.64
N TRP A 415 10.58 -7.59 5.84
CA TRP A 415 11.74 -6.74 5.56
C TRP A 415 11.76 -6.23 4.13
N ASN A 416 12.41 -5.08 3.91
CA ASN A 416 12.60 -4.56 2.57
C ASN A 416 13.38 -5.54 1.69
N PRO A 417 13.03 -5.63 0.38
CA PRO A 417 13.80 -6.43 -0.56
C PRO A 417 15.17 -5.84 -0.82
N VAL A 418 16.08 -6.68 -1.31
CA VAL A 418 17.34 -6.26 -1.95
C VAL A 418 17.16 -6.40 -3.45
N ASP A 419 17.24 -5.27 -4.16
CA ASP A 419 16.97 -5.19 -5.59
C ASP A 419 17.78 -6.24 -6.39
N GLY A 420 17.08 -6.98 -7.25
CA GLY A 420 17.66 -8.04 -8.08
C GLY A 420 18.11 -9.30 -7.34
N GLN A 421 18.03 -9.34 -6.00
CA GLN A 421 18.55 -10.45 -5.21
C GLN A 421 17.44 -11.24 -4.51
N TYR A 422 16.73 -10.62 -3.58
CA TYR A 422 15.70 -11.32 -2.81
C TYR A 422 14.67 -10.35 -2.25
N GLY A 423 13.50 -10.89 -1.90
CA GLY A 423 12.47 -10.15 -1.20
C GLY A 423 11.59 -11.07 -0.38
N PHE A 424 10.60 -10.50 0.29
CA PHE A 424 9.76 -11.23 1.23
C PHE A 424 8.29 -10.93 1.01
N THR A 425 7.47 -11.96 1.22
CA THR A 425 6.05 -11.80 1.49
C THR A 425 5.70 -12.50 2.79
N TYR A 426 4.56 -12.18 3.39
CA TYR A 426 4.08 -12.91 4.57
C TYR A 426 2.57 -13.03 4.61
N LYS A 427 2.12 -14.06 5.33
CA LYS A 427 0.73 -14.30 5.67
C LYS A 427 0.66 -15.07 6.99
N ASP A 428 -0.19 -14.62 7.89
CA ASP A 428 -0.39 -15.24 9.21
C ASP A 428 0.96 -15.45 9.93
N ASN A 429 1.31 -16.69 10.26
CA ASN A 429 2.56 -17.08 10.92
C ASN A 429 3.69 -17.46 9.95
N THR A 430 3.50 -17.32 8.65
CA THR A 430 4.50 -17.72 7.65
C THR A 430 5.00 -16.51 6.89
N PHE A 431 6.33 -16.38 6.78
CA PHE A 431 6.94 -15.51 5.77
C PHE A 431 7.60 -16.36 4.69
N TYR A 432 7.63 -15.83 3.49
CA TYR A 432 8.18 -16.44 2.31
C TYR A 432 9.36 -15.61 1.82
N VAL A 433 10.47 -16.28 1.55
CA VAL A 433 11.65 -15.70 0.94
C VAL A 433 11.59 -16.00 -0.55
N HIS A 434 11.54 -14.95 -1.36
CA HIS A 434 11.61 -15.02 -2.81
C HIS A 434 13.06 -14.77 -3.22
N LEU A 435 13.72 -15.76 -3.82
CA LEU A 435 15.11 -15.68 -4.28
C LEU A 435 15.12 -15.44 -5.79
N LEU A 436 15.32 -14.19 -6.17
CA LEU A 436 15.17 -13.68 -7.53
C LEU A 436 16.34 -14.11 -8.44
N SER A 437 16.18 -13.86 -9.73
CA SER A 437 17.12 -14.20 -10.80
C SER A 437 18.58 -13.83 -10.55
N GLY A 438 18.86 -12.69 -9.89
CA GLY A 438 20.22 -12.26 -9.59
C GLY A 438 20.85 -12.88 -8.35
N TYR A 439 20.09 -13.59 -7.52
CA TYR A 439 20.66 -14.39 -6.44
C TYR A 439 21.41 -15.59 -7.03
N SER A 440 22.46 -16.09 -6.38
CA SER A 440 23.22 -17.27 -6.86
C SER A 440 23.46 -18.34 -5.79
N GLY A 441 23.12 -18.07 -4.53
CA GLY A 441 23.35 -18.98 -3.40
C GLY A 441 22.36 -20.15 -3.37
N THR A 442 22.81 -21.28 -2.82
CA THR A 442 21.98 -22.44 -2.41
C THR A 442 21.68 -22.44 -0.91
N THR A 443 22.11 -21.38 -0.24
CA THR A 443 21.86 -21.07 1.17
C THR A 443 21.29 -19.67 1.27
N PHE A 444 20.54 -19.38 2.32
CA PHE A 444 20.03 -18.04 2.60
C PHE A 444 19.97 -17.81 4.11
N THR A 445 20.33 -16.62 4.58
CA THR A 445 20.20 -16.23 5.98
C THR A 445 19.25 -15.06 6.10
N THR A 446 18.18 -15.22 6.87
CA THR A 446 17.18 -14.16 7.07
C THR A 446 17.73 -13.02 7.94
N PRO A 447 17.12 -11.83 7.89
CA PRO A 447 17.17 -10.93 9.03
C PRO A 447 16.56 -11.60 10.30
N PRO A 448 16.85 -11.07 11.52
CA PRO A 448 16.37 -11.65 12.77
C PRO A 448 14.84 -11.75 12.86
N VAL A 449 14.29 -12.91 13.25
CA VAL A 449 12.84 -13.11 13.46
C VAL A 449 12.36 -12.63 14.84
N GLY A 450 13.18 -11.89 15.58
CA GLY A 450 12.86 -11.43 16.92
C GLY A 450 12.84 -12.58 17.93
N ASP A 451 11.83 -12.59 18.79
CA ASP A 451 11.61 -13.61 19.83
C ASP A 451 10.77 -14.81 19.35
N ALA A 452 10.38 -14.82 18.07
CA ALA A 452 9.58 -15.89 17.49
C ALA A 452 10.39 -17.19 17.34
N GLN A 453 9.73 -18.33 17.51
CA GLN A 453 10.34 -19.64 17.30
C GLN A 453 10.02 -20.15 15.90
N VAL A 454 11.03 -20.68 15.21
CA VAL A 454 10.85 -21.32 13.90
C VAL A 454 10.36 -22.75 14.12
N THR A 455 9.21 -23.07 13.54
CA THR A 455 8.59 -24.40 13.65
C THR A 455 8.80 -25.24 12.39
N ARG A 456 9.01 -24.59 11.24
CA ARG A 456 9.27 -25.27 9.96
C ARG A 456 9.95 -24.35 8.95
N VAL A 457 10.85 -24.92 8.15
CA VAL A 457 11.38 -24.30 6.92
C VAL A 457 11.18 -25.29 5.78
N PHE A 458 10.67 -24.83 4.64
CA PHE A 458 10.32 -25.70 3.51
C PHE A 458 10.47 -25.00 2.16
N ASP A 459 10.71 -25.78 1.11
CA ASP A 459 10.60 -25.32 -0.27
C ASP A 459 9.12 -25.24 -0.66
N VAL A 460 8.64 -24.07 -1.07
CA VAL A 460 7.20 -23.83 -1.27
C VAL A 460 6.64 -24.65 -2.42
N ARG A 461 7.44 -24.85 -3.47
CA ARG A 461 7.03 -25.54 -4.70
C ARG A 461 6.84 -27.04 -4.47
N SER A 462 7.77 -27.68 -3.79
CA SER A 462 7.75 -29.13 -3.51
C SER A 462 7.03 -29.47 -2.20
N GLY A 463 6.94 -28.52 -1.26
CA GLY A 463 6.48 -28.75 0.11
C GLY A 463 7.49 -29.48 1.00
N GLY A 464 8.66 -29.85 0.46
CA GLY A 464 9.70 -30.58 1.16
C GLY A 464 10.38 -29.72 2.23
N ASN A 465 10.69 -30.32 3.39
CA ASN A 465 11.42 -29.63 4.45
C ASN A 465 12.86 -29.32 4.01
N LEU A 466 13.34 -28.14 4.39
CA LEU A 466 14.74 -27.73 4.18
C LEU A 466 15.51 -27.76 5.50
N SER A 467 16.81 -28.02 5.41
CA SER A 467 17.70 -27.96 6.55
C SER A 467 17.94 -26.50 6.97
N TYR A 468 17.83 -26.21 8.26
CA TYR A 468 18.06 -24.87 8.78
C TYR A 468 18.68 -24.88 10.17
N THR A 469 19.33 -23.78 10.54
CA THR A 469 19.72 -23.46 11.91
C THR A 469 19.16 -22.09 12.30
N VAL A 470 18.93 -21.89 13.59
CA VAL A 470 18.52 -20.58 14.16
C VAL A 470 19.63 -20.12 15.09
N SER A 471 20.20 -18.95 14.82
CA SER A 471 21.23 -18.34 15.66
C SER A 471 20.63 -17.72 16.93
N ALA A 472 21.51 -17.39 17.90
CA ALA A 472 21.08 -16.78 19.16
C ALA A 472 20.38 -15.42 18.97
N ASP A 473 20.73 -14.68 17.91
CA ASP A 473 20.09 -13.42 17.50
C ASP A 473 18.85 -13.64 16.61
N GLY A 474 18.36 -14.88 16.46
CA GLY A 474 17.11 -15.17 15.75
C GLY A 474 17.19 -15.16 14.22
N ARG A 475 18.38 -15.23 13.62
CA ARG A 475 18.50 -15.40 12.15
C ARG A 475 18.34 -16.86 11.77
N VAL A 476 17.64 -17.09 10.66
CA VAL A 476 17.40 -18.43 10.14
C VAL A 476 18.33 -18.67 8.96
N ALA A 477 19.32 -19.55 9.12
CA ALA A 477 20.22 -19.96 8.04
C ALA A 477 19.68 -21.24 7.39
N VAL A 478 19.21 -21.14 6.16
CA VAL A 478 18.62 -22.21 5.36
C VAL A 478 19.64 -22.76 4.38
N THR A 479 19.68 -24.08 4.20
CA THR A 479 20.58 -24.76 3.26
C THR A 479 19.82 -25.78 2.40
N GLY A 480 20.39 -26.12 1.24
CA GLY A 480 19.80 -27.11 0.33
C GLY A 480 18.71 -26.55 -0.58
N ILE A 481 18.72 -25.24 -0.85
CA ILE A 481 17.75 -24.59 -1.73
C ILE A 481 18.06 -24.97 -3.18
N ASP A 482 17.10 -25.60 -3.87
CA ASP A 482 17.21 -25.90 -5.29
C ASP A 482 16.79 -24.69 -6.13
N ARG A 483 17.71 -24.24 -6.99
CA ARG A 483 17.51 -23.09 -7.89
C ARG A 483 17.74 -23.44 -9.35
N THR A 484 17.96 -24.72 -9.65
CA THR A 484 18.36 -25.17 -10.99
C THR A 484 17.23 -25.12 -11.99
N THR A 485 16.00 -25.34 -11.53
CA THR A 485 14.80 -25.46 -12.39
C THR A 485 13.95 -24.19 -12.43
N HIS A 486 14.06 -23.32 -11.42
CA HIS A 486 13.24 -22.11 -11.27
C HIS A 486 14.09 -20.92 -10.79
N PRO A 487 15.12 -20.51 -11.55
CA PRO A 487 16.05 -19.47 -11.13
C PRO A 487 15.41 -18.08 -11.03
N GLN A 488 14.27 -17.85 -11.72
CA GLN A 488 13.55 -16.57 -11.68
C GLN A 488 12.96 -16.27 -10.30
N ASP A 489 12.50 -17.31 -9.59
CA ASP A 489 12.01 -17.21 -8.22
C ASP A 489 11.98 -18.59 -7.55
N SER A 490 12.95 -18.84 -6.68
CA SER A 490 12.96 -20.00 -5.79
C SER A 490 12.43 -19.57 -4.43
N VAL A 491 11.33 -20.18 -3.97
CA VAL A 491 10.58 -19.68 -2.82
C VAL A 491 10.73 -20.61 -1.62
N VAL A 492 11.21 -20.05 -0.50
CA VAL A 492 11.34 -20.74 0.79
C VAL A 492 10.28 -20.22 1.75
N GLY A 493 9.53 -21.12 2.38
CA GLY A 493 8.59 -20.78 3.45
C GLY A 493 9.21 -21.01 4.83
N VAL A 494 9.03 -20.05 5.74
CA VAL A 494 9.45 -20.13 7.15
C VAL A 494 8.24 -19.91 8.03
N VAL A 495 7.87 -20.94 8.81
CA VAL A 495 6.71 -20.94 9.70
C VAL A 495 7.14 -20.63 11.13
N LEU A 496 6.54 -19.61 11.71
CA LEU A 496 6.75 -19.20 13.09
C LEU A 496 5.68 -19.80 14.02
N ASP A 497 5.97 -19.83 15.32
CA ASP A 497 5.04 -20.23 16.38
C ASP A 497 3.88 -19.24 16.59
N ARG A 498 3.91 -18.10 15.89
CA ARG A 498 2.97 -16.97 16.03
C ARG A 498 2.93 -16.15 14.74
N SER A 499 1.94 -15.26 14.61
CA SER A 499 1.83 -14.38 13.44
C SER A 499 3.10 -13.53 13.22
N VAL A 500 3.52 -13.40 11.96
CA VAL A 500 4.68 -12.59 11.52
C VAL A 500 4.48 -11.15 11.99
N GLN A 501 3.33 -10.54 11.70
CA GLN A 501 3.01 -9.23 12.25
C GLN A 501 2.36 -9.33 13.63
N PRO A 502 2.68 -8.41 14.56
CA PRO A 502 1.92 -8.19 15.78
C PRO A 502 0.44 -7.97 15.46
N ALA A 503 -0.44 -8.63 16.20
CA ALA A 503 -1.88 -8.41 16.09
C ALA A 503 -2.27 -7.21 16.94
N ASP A 504 -3.20 -6.39 16.46
CA ASP A 504 -3.91 -5.43 17.32
C ASP A 504 -4.84 -6.21 18.26
N ILE A 505 -4.53 -6.19 19.56
CA ILE A 505 -5.32 -6.88 20.58
C ILE A 505 -6.49 -6.05 21.12
N ALA A 506 -6.58 -4.77 20.72
CA ALA A 506 -7.72 -3.89 21.00
C ALA A 506 -8.85 -4.07 19.96
N ALA A 507 -8.55 -4.52 18.75
CA ALA A 507 -9.55 -4.78 17.71
C ALA A 507 -10.72 -5.63 18.21
N GLY A 508 -11.94 -5.14 18.01
CA GLY A 508 -13.21 -5.78 18.40
C GLY A 508 -13.50 -5.78 19.91
N ARG A 509 -12.66 -5.15 20.74
CA ARG A 509 -12.85 -5.09 22.19
C ARG A 509 -13.88 -4.03 22.60
N THR A 510 -14.35 -4.14 23.84
CA THR A 510 -15.25 -3.13 24.40
C THR A 510 -14.49 -1.82 24.64
N ALA A 511 -14.97 -0.74 24.02
CA ALA A 511 -14.46 0.61 24.22
C ALA A 511 -15.54 1.53 24.82
N THR A 512 -15.08 2.49 25.63
CA THR A 512 -15.90 3.55 26.23
C THR A 512 -15.14 4.86 26.15
N ALA A 513 -15.84 5.98 26.17
CA ALA A 513 -15.23 7.31 26.11
C ALA A 513 -15.87 8.26 27.13
N SER A 514 -15.19 9.37 27.42
CA SER A 514 -15.73 10.45 28.25
C SER A 514 -17.00 11.08 27.66
N SER A 515 -17.07 11.13 26.34
CA SER A 515 -18.21 11.61 25.55
C SER A 515 -18.06 11.12 24.10
N GLU A 516 -19.13 11.23 23.31
CA GLU A 516 -19.13 10.81 21.91
C GLU A 516 -20.18 11.54 21.05
N GLU A 517 -19.85 11.81 19.78
CA GLU A 517 -20.75 12.38 18.77
C GLU A 517 -21.71 11.33 18.22
N SER A 518 -22.64 10.88 19.07
CA SER A 518 -23.62 9.82 18.76
C SER A 518 -24.51 10.14 17.55
N SER A 519 -24.83 11.42 17.30
CA SER A 519 -25.70 11.84 16.19
C SER A 519 -25.13 11.51 14.80
N LYS A 520 -23.81 11.31 14.69
CA LYS A 520 -23.14 10.88 13.46
C LYS A 520 -22.63 9.44 13.51
N GLY A 521 -22.93 8.70 14.59
CA GLY A 521 -22.46 7.32 14.79
C GLY A 521 -20.98 7.19 15.17
N ASN A 522 -20.32 8.29 15.56
CA ASN A 522 -18.89 8.34 15.92
C ASN A 522 -18.63 7.88 17.37
N THR A 523 -19.12 6.68 17.69
CA THR A 523 -19.07 6.08 19.05
C THR A 523 -17.68 5.56 19.41
N ALA A 524 -17.42 5.33 20.70
CA ALA A 524 -16.13 4.80 21.20
C ALA A 524 -15.73 3.47 20.52
N ALA A 525 -16.69 2.62 20.18
CA ALA A 525 -16.44 1.34 19.51
C ALA A 525 -15.78 1.49 18.13
N LYS A 526 -15.98 2.63 17.46
CA LYS A 526 -15.43 2.91 16.13
C LYS A 526 -13.92 3.12 16.10
N ALA A 527 -13.31 3.42 17.24
CA ALA A 527 -11.85 3.54 17.31
C ALA A 527 -11.15 2.18 17.53
N VAL A 528 -11.88 1.09 17.71
CA VAL A 528 -11.33 -0.26 17.93
C VAL A 528 -12.02 -1.30 17.05
N ASP A 529 -12.68 -0.88 15.96
CA ASP A 529 -13.35 -1.80 15.03
C ASP A 529 -12.39 -2.34 13.93
N GLY A 530 -11.12 -1.94 13.97
CA GLY A 530 -10.09 -2.33 13.01
C GLY A 530 -10.20 -1.63 11.67
N ALA A 531 -11.11 -0.65 11.51
CA ALA A 531 -11.25 0.14 10.29
C ALA A 531 -10.71 1.56 10.48
N THR A 532 -10.18 2.12 9.39
CA THR A 532 -9.61 3.48 9.38
C THR A 532 -10.53 4.51 8.74
N ALA A 533 -11.61 4.06 8.11
CA ALA A 533 -12.67 4.90 7.55
C ALA A 533 -13.64 5.41 8.62
N THR A 534 -13.84 4.63 9.68
CA THR A 534 -14.64 4.99 10.86
C THR A 534 -13.79 5.69 11.91
N ARG A 535 -14.45 6.32 12.89
CA ARG A 535 -13.77 6.96 14.02
C ARG A 535 -14.67 7.14 15.23
N TRP A 536 -14.06 7.20 16.41
CA TRP A 536 -14.65 7.85 17.58
C TRP A 536 -14.41 9.36 17.49
N CYS A 537 -15.37 10.18 17.88
CA CYS A 537 -15.21 11.62 18.03
C CYS A 537 -15.90 12.08 19.33
N ALA A 538 -15.26 12.94 20.10
CA ALA A 538 -15.87 13.60 21.25
C ALA A 538 -17.07 14.46 20.82
N ASN A 539 -17.93 14.84 21.77
CA ASN A 539 -19.13 15.64 21.49
C ASN A 539 -18.91 17.16 21.51
N ASP A 540 -17.70 17.62 21.83
CA ASP A 540 -17.31 19.03 21.80
C ASP A 540 -15.78 19.19 21.59
N SER A 541 -15.31 20.44 21.55
CA SER A 541 -13.91 20.81 21.29
C SER A 541 -13.05 20.98 22.56
N ASN A 542 -13.54 20.62 23.74
CA ASN A 542 -12.76 20.77 24.97
C ASN A 542 -11.61 19.76 25.00
N THR A 543 -10.57 20.08 25.80
CA THR A 543 -9.52 19.11 26.11
C THR A 543 -9.92 18.25 27.30
N GLY A 544 -9.21 17.14 27.51
CA GLY A 544 -9.46 16.19 28.59
C GLY A 544 -10.38 15.04 28.20
N HIS A 545 -10.89 15.01 26.97
CA HIS A 545 -11.63 13.86 26.46
C HIS A 545 -10.74 12.63 26.40
N TRP A 546 -11.30 11.50 26.83
CA TRP A 546 -10.61 10.22 26.82
C TRP A 546 -11.40 9.12 26.10
N LEU A 547 -10.66 8.21 25.49
CA LEU A 547 -11.12 6.94 24.93
C LEU A 547 -10.40 5.81 25.67
N LYS A 548 -11.13 4.78 26.09
CA LYS A 548 -10.61 3.63 26.84
C LYS A 548 -11.07 2.31 26.23
N VAL A 549 -10.18 1.36 26.11
CA VAL A 549 -10.46 -0.03 25.72
C VAL A 549 -10.24 -0.99 26.90
N ASP A 550 -11.12 -1.98 27.04
CA ASP A 550 -10.96 -3.14 27.94
C ASP A 550 -10.50 -4.36 27.12
N LEU A 551 -9.25 -4.80 27.34
CA LEU A 551 -8.65 -5.95 26.66
C LEU A 551 -9.24 -7.30 27.14
N GLY A 552 -10.10 -7.29 28.16
CA GLY A 552 -10.79 -8.44 28.74
C GLY A 552 -10.01 -9.19 29.82
N SER A 553 -8.68 -9.10 29.79
CA SER A 553 -7.77 -9.67 30.80
C SER A 553 -6.49 -8.84 30.89
N THR A 554 -5.78 -8.92 32.01
CA THR A 554 -4.44 -8.34 32.11
C THR A 554 -3.50 -9.03 31.12
N ARG A 555 -2.75 -8.23 30.36
CA ARG A 555 -1.78 -8.70 29.37
C ARG A 555 -0.50 -7.88 29.47
N SER A 556 0.62 -8.49 29.06
CA SER A 556 1.84 -7.74 28.77
C SER A 556 1.61 -6.89 27.52
N LEU A 557 1.95 -5.60 27.58
CA LEU A 557 1.80 -4.65 26.49
C LEU A 557 3.16 -4.07 26.11
N THR A 558 3.33 -3.77 24.83
CA THR A 558 4.57 -3.28 24.23
C THR A 558 4.44 -1.92 23.53
N GLY A 559 3.21 -1.46 23.32
CA GLY A 559 2.95 -0.14 22.77
C GLY A 559 1.56 0.00 22.18
N THR A 560 1.33 1.17 21.58
CA THR A 560 0.12 1.50 20.80
C THR A 560 0.47 2.16 19.48
N ARG A 561 -0.42 2.03 18.51
CA ARG A 561 -0.47 2.89 17.31
C ARG A 561 -1.83 3.57 17.25
N ILE A 562 -1.82 4.89 17.16
CA ILE A 562 -3.03 5.73 17.15
C ILE A 562 -3.10 6.44 15.81
N ALA A 563 -4.24 6.33 15.13
CA ALA A 563 -4.58 7.16 13.99
C ALA A 563 -5.60 8.21 14.42
N PHE A 564 -5.18 9.46 14.51
CA PHE A 564 -6.09 10.59 14.76
C PHE A 564 -6.93 10.89 13.50
N GLU A 565 -8.04 11.60 13.67
CA GLU A 565 -8.94 11.92 12.55
C GLU A 565 -8.25 12.71 11.43
N LEU A 566 -7.54 13.78 11.82
CA LEU A 566 -7.00 14.77 10.90
C LEU A 566 -5.50 14.61 10.77
N ASP A 567 -5.04 14.66 9.52
CA ASP A 567 -3.62 14.81 9.22
C ASP A 567 -3.15 16.25 9.45
N ASN A 568 -1.84 16.46 9.55
CA ASN A 568 -1.20 17.76 9.79
C ASN A 568 -1.78 18.54 10.98
N THR A 569 -2.25 17.82 12.01
CA THR A 569 -2.94 18.39 13.18
C THR A 569 -2.24 17.96 14.46
N ASN A 570 -1.91 18.92 15.33
CA ASN A 570 -1.18 18.66 16.58
C ASN A 570 -2.12 18.20 17.71
N TYR A 571 -2.38 16.90 17.78
CA TYR A 571 -3.02 16.26 18.92
C TYR A 571 -1.96 16.01 20.02
N ARG A 572 -2.12 16.67 21.17
CA ARG A 572 -1.35 16.42 22.39
C ARG A 572 -2.16 15.50 23.29
N TYR A 573 -1.53 14.47 23.83
CA TYR A 573 -2.24 13.41 24.54
C TYR A 573 -1.34 12.67 25.52
N LYS A 574 -1.94 11.82 26.34
CA LYS A 574 -1.23 10.82 27.13
C LYS A 574 -1.91 9.47 26.99
N ILE A 575 -1.13 8.41 27.18
CA ILE A 575 -1.60 7.03 27.23
C ILE A 575 -1.45 6.54 28.66
N GLU A 576 -2.49 5.93 29.19
CA GLU A 576 -2.59 5.46 30.56
C GLU A 576 -3.04 4.00 30.60
N GLY A 577 -2.51 3.23 31.55
CA GLY A 577 -2.78 1.82 31.74
C GLY A 577 -3.34 1.52 33.12
N SER A 578 -4.18 0.50 33.21
CA SER A 578 -4.74 0.03 34.48
C SER A 578 -5.03 -1.47 34.43
N THR A 579 -4.88 -2.16 35.56
CA THR A 579 -5.29 -3.56 35.74
C THR A 579 -6.70 -3.70 36.35
N ASP A 580 -7.16 -2.67 37.06
CA ASP A 580 -8.37 -2.65 37.89
C ASP A 580 -9.44 -1.64 37.43
N ASN A 581 -9.12 -0.77 36.46
CA ASN A 581 -9.93 0.36 35.97
C ASN A 581 -10.15 1.49 37.00
N SER A 582 -9.44 1.48 38.14
CA SER A 582 -9.48 2.53 39.16
C SER A 582 -8.13 3.23 39.32
N THR A 583 -7.04 2.46 39.33
CA THR A 583 -5.68 2.96 39.49
C THR A 583 -5.04 3.08 38.12
N TRP A 584 -4.61 4.30 37.75
CA TRP A 584 -4.09 4.60 36.42
C TRP A 584 -2.64 5.05 36.48
N THR A 585 -1.81 4.46 35.62
CA THR A 585 -0.40 4.83 35.46
C THR A 585 -0.19 5.38 34.06
N THR A 586 0.51 6.50 33.92
CA THR A 586 0.93 7.02 32.62
C THR A 586 1.94 6.07 31.98
N LEU A 587 1.60 5.55 30.80
CA LEU A 587 2.45 4.66 30.00
C LEU A 587 3.30 5.45 29.00
N ALA A 588 2.73 6.52 28.44
CA ALA A 588 3.42 7.46 27.58
C ALA A 588 2.82 8.86 27.74
N ASP A 589 3.68 9.87 27.84
CA ASP A 589 3.29 11.27 27.98
C ASP A 589 3.69 12.05 26.72
N LEU A 590 2.70 12.42 25.91
CA LEU A 590 2.85 13.24 24.71
C LEU A 590 2.09 14.57 24.86
N THR A 591 1.94 15.05 26.09
CA THR A 591 1.22 16.31 26.39
C THR A 591 1.93 17.54 25.83
N THR A 592 3.22 17.44 25.49
CA THR A 592 4.03 18.50 24.88
C THR A 592 4.53 18.14 23.48
N THR A 593 3.95 17.14 22.82
CA THR A 593 4.39 16.75 21.46
C THR A 593 4.17 17.89 20.47
N THR A 594 5.13 18.07 19.55
CA THR A 594 5.00 18.97 18.39
C THR A 594 4.59 18.23 17.12
N SER A 595 4.41 16.90 17.20
CA SER A 595 4.04 16.09 16.05
C SER A 595 2.68 16.49 15.49
N THR A 596 2.61 16.56 14.16
CA THR A 596 1.38 16.77 13.39
C THR A 596 0.99 15.53 12.59
N SER A 597 1.75 14.44 12.72
CA SER A 597 1.48 13.19 12.00
C SER A 597 0.15 12.60 12.43
N GLN A 598 -0.68 12.22 11.44
CA GLN A 598 -1.96 11.57 11.68
C GLN A 598 -1.82 10.25 12.45
N VAL A 599 -0.79 9.46 12.12
CA VAL A 599 -0.49 8.19 12.79
C VAL A 599 0.69 8.40 13.73
N GLN A 600 0.50 8.05 15.00
CA GLN A 600 1.51 8.17 16.03
C GLN A 600 1.67 6.84 16.78
N ILE A 601 2.91 6.53 17.15
CA ILE A 601 3.28 5.30 17.83
C ILE A 601 3.88 5.67 19.19
N ALA A 602 3.48 4.94 20.22
CA ALA A 602 4.11 4.99 21.52
C ALA A 602 4.52 3.59 21.94
N GLN A 603 5.80 3.40 22.28
CA GLN A 603 6.32 2.14 22.77
C GLN A 603 6.51 2.22 24.29
N PHE A 604 6.12 1.17 25.00
CA PHE A 604 6.24 1.06 26.46
C PHE A 604 6.17 -0.42 26.85
N ARG A 605 6.65 -0.80 28.03
CA ARG A 605 6.50 -2.18 28.52
C ARG A 605 5.76 -2.17 29.85
N THR A 606 4.59 -2.80 29.89
CA THR A 606 3.76 -2.81 31.10
C THR A 606 2.83 -4.03 31.13
N GLN A 607 2.17 -4.27 32.26
CA GLN A 607 0.98 -5.10 32.31
C GLN A 607 -0.25 -4.23 32.53
N ALA A 608 -1.24 -4.35 31.65
CA ALA A 608 -2.53 -3.69 31.81
C ALA A 608 -3.66 -4.52 31.22
N ARG A 609 -4.87 -4.28 31.72
CA ARG A 609 -6.12 -4.75 31.12
C ARG A 609 -6.84 -3.62 30.38
N TYR A 610 -6.76 -2.41 30.91
CA TYR A 610 -7.39 -1.23 30.37
C TYR A 610 -6.32 -0.28 29.84
N VAL A 611 -6.54 0.23 28.63
CA VAL A 611 -5.69 1.26 28.00
C VAL A 611 -6.56 2.46 27.69
N ARG A 612 -6.12 3.65 28.11
CA ARG A 612 -6.83 4.92 27.92
C ARG A 612 -5.95 5.93 27.21
N VAL A 613 -6.47 6.55 26.16
CA VAL A 613 -5.88 7.71 25.50
C VAL A 613 -6.66 8.93 25.95
N THR A 614 -5.98 9.91 26.53
CA THR A 614 -6.57 11.19 26.95
C THR A 614 -5.99 12.31 26.08
N VAL A 615 -6.82 12.98 25.29
CA VAL A 615 -6.41 14.14 24.48
C VAL A 615 -6.34 15.36 25.38
N THR A 616 -5.14 15.90 25.57
CA THR A 616 -4.84 16.97 26.54
C THR A 616 -4.65 18.33 25.87
N GLY A 617 -4.48 18.36 24.56
CA GLY A 617 -4.36 19.60 23.79
C GLY A 617 -4.63 19.38 22.31
N LEU A 618 -5.21 20.39 21.67
CA LEU A 618 -5.62 20.36 20.26
C LEU A 618 -5.71 21.82 19.74
N PRO A 619 -5.66 22.04 18.41
CA PRO A 619 -5.88 23.36 17.81
C PRO A 619 -7.35 23.82 17.90
N ASP A 620 -7.60 25.11 17.69
CA ASP A 620 -8.97 25.64 17.66
C ASP A 620 -9.83 24.94 16.60
N SER A 621 -11.11 24.71 16.92
CA SER A 621 -12.08 24.03 16.05
C SER A 621 -11.79 22.56 15.71
N VAL A 622 -10.78 21.95 16.35
CA VAL A 622 -10.51 20.51 16.27
C VAL A 622 -11.16 19.80 17.45
N TRP A 623 -11.69 18.60 17.24
CA TRP A 623 -12.27 17.79 18.31
C TRP A 623 -11.39 16.57 18.57
N ALA A 624 -11.41 16.04 19.79
CA ALA A 624 -10.71 14.79 20.09
C ALA A 624 -11.35 13.65 19.28
N SER A 625 -10.62 13.13 18.29
CA SER A 625 -11.12 12.07 17.42
C SER A 625 -10.03 11.11 16.97
N ILE A 626 -10.35 9.82 17.05
CA ILE A 626 -9.43 8.70 16.79
C ILE A 626 -10.11 7.76 15.80
N ARG A 627 -9.48 7.58 14.64
CA ARG A 627 -9.86 6.61 13.62
C ARG A 627 -9.58 5.18 14.06
N ASN A 628 -8.38 4.94 14.62
CA ASN A 628 -8.01 3.62 15.11
C ASN A 628 -7.07 3.73 16.32
N LEU A 629 -7.30 2.93 17.35
CA LEU A 629 -6.44 2.73 18.51
C LEU A 629 -6.05 1.25 18.54
N GLU A 630 -4.81 0.99 18.13
CA GLU A 630 -4.24 -0.34 18.18
C GLU A 630 -3.38 -0.50 19.44
N VAL A 631 -3.47 -1.66 20.08
CA VAL A 631 -2.67 -2.03 21.25
C VAL A 631 -1.92 -3.32 20.94
N TYR A 632 -0.64 -3.37 21.31
CA TYR A 632 0.24 -4.50 21.01
C TYR A 632 0.76 -5.17 22.28
N ASP A 633 0.88 -6.50 22.23
CA ASP A 633 1.43 -7.35 23.29
C ASP A 633 2.82 -7.94 22.96
N ARG A 634 3.36 -7.62 21.78
CA ARG A 634 4.69 -8.05 21.32
C ARG A 634 5.52 -6.88 20.85
N PRO A 635 6.85 -6.89 21.08
CA PRO A 635 7.72 -5.85 20.54
C PRO A 635 7.55 -5.80 19.02
N PHE A 636 7.46 -4.60 18.48
CA PHE A 636 7.38 -4.35 17.06
C PHE A 636 8.43 -3.31 16.68
N GLY A 637 9.01 -3.46 15.50
CA GLY A 637 9.80 -2.41 14.89
C GLY A 637 8.81 -1.31 14.55
N ALA A 638 8.87 -0.19 15.24
CA ALA A 638 8.35 1.02 14.63
C ALA A 638 9.51 1.51 13.78
N ASP A 639 9.37 1.54 12.45
CA ASP A 639 10.11 2.56 11.70
C ASP A 639 9.53 3.87 12.24
N LEU A 640 10.19 4.43 13.26
CA LEU A 640 9.79 5.66 13.92
C LEU A 640 9.82 6.85 12.94
N GLY A 641 10.22 6.58 11.69
CA GLY A 641 10.50 7.52 10.65
C GLY A 641 12.00 7.65 10.50
N THR A 642 12.35 8.34 9.42
CA THR A 642 13.68 8.90 9.31
C THR A 642 13.72 10.20 10.08
N PHE A 643 14.78 10.40 10.85
CA PHE A 643 14.99 11.59 11.65
C PHE A 643 16.23 12.36 11.21
N LYS A 644 16.19 13.66 11.44
CA LYS A 644 17.39 14.49 11.54
C LYS A 644 17.60 14.87 13.00
N LEU A 645 18.86 14.91 13.43
CA LEU A 645 19.25 15.32 14.77
C LEU A 645 19.83 16.72 14.70
N VAL A 646 19.11 17.72 15.18
CA VAL A 646 19.48 19.14 15.12
C VAL A 646 20.14 19.57 16.43
N ASN A 647 21.38 20.04 16.38
CA ASN A 647 22.06 20.57 17.55
C ASN A 647 21.44 21.91 17.98
N ARG A 648 21.14 22.07 19.27
CA ARG A 648 20.49 23.27 19.80
C ARG A 648 21.35 24.53 19.65
N LYS A 649 22.68 24.41 19.77
CA LYS A 649 23.58 25.57 19.68
C LYS A 649 23.62 26.15 18.27
N SER A 650 23.80 25.28 17.28
CA SER A 650 24.14 25.68 15.91
C SER A 650 22.96 25.66 14.95
N GLY A 651 21.89 24.93 15.26
CA GLY A 651 20.78 24.64 14.35
C GLY A 651 21.16 23.69 13.20
N LYS A 652 22.37 23.11 13.21
CA LYS A 652 22.88 22.18 12.20
C LYS A 652 22.57 20.74 12.58
N VAL A 653 22.68 19.82 11.61
CA VAL A 653 22.34 18.41 11.80
C VAL A 653 23.57 17.53 12.00
N MET A 654 23.39 16.40 12.68
CA MET A 654 24.37 15.32 12.74
C MET A 654 24.51 14.66 11.36
N ASP A 655 25.73 14.66 10.85
CA ASP A 655 26.09 14.27 9.48
C ASP A 655 27.29 13.30 9.52
N VAL A 656 27.25 12.26 8.67
CA VAL A 656 28.41 11.41 8.40
C VAL A 656 29.29 12.07 7.33
N SER A 657 30.51 12.46 7.70
CA SER A 657 31.44 13.20 6.83
C SER A 657 31.56 12.58 5.44
N ASP A 658 31.52 13.45 4.43
CA ASP A 658 31.61 13.11 3.00
C ASP A 658 30.55 12.10 2.52
N ALA A 659 29.49 11.93 3.32
CA ALA A 659 28.46 10.92 3.10
C ALA A 659 29.06 9.51 2.93
N SER A 660 30.13 9.22 3.68
CA SER A 660 30.86 7.96 3.64
C SER A 660 30.00 6.77 4.06
N THR A 661 30.31 5.58 3.53
CA THR A 661 29.71 4.31 3.95
C THR A 661 30.73 3.39 4.63
N ALA A 662 31.93 3.87 4.95
CA ALA A 662 32.99 3.10 5.60
C ALA A 662 32.81 3.08 7.13
N ASP A 663 33.31 2.00 7.76
CA ASP A 663 33.51 1.95 9.21
C ASP A 663 34.55 2.99 9.63
N GLY A 664 34.34 3.65 10.77
CA GLY A 664 35.22 4.68 11.30
C GLY A 664 35.06 6.06 10.64
N ALA A 665 34.02 6.26 9.83
CA ALA A 665 33.75 7.58 9.27
C ALA A 665 33.20 8.51 10.36
N ASN A 666 33.85 9.67 10.53
CA ASN A 666 33.53 10.62 11.60
C ASN A 666 32.15 11.25 11.48
N LEU A 667 31.56 11.55 12.63
CA LEU A 667 30.40 12.41 12.75
C LEU A 667 30.81 13.87 12.88
N ILE A 668 30.15 14.70 12.09
CA ILE A 668 30.28 16.15 12.09
C ILE A 668 28.89 16.79 12.23
N GLN A 669 28.85 18.10 12.47
CA GLN A 669 27.66 18.89 12.20
C GLN A 669 27.75 19.56 10.82
N TRP A 670 26.62 19.63 10.11
CA TRP A 670 26.52 20.30 8.81
C TRP A 670 25.14 20.95 8.62
N PRO A 671 25.01 22.02 7.80
CA PRO A 671 23.71 22.51 7.37
C PRO A 671 22.83 21.40 6.79
N TRP A 672 21.53 21.43 7.08
CA TRP A 672 20.59 20.46 6.52
C TRP A 672 20.48 20.60 5.00
N THR A 673 20.80 19.53 4.27
CA THR A 673 20.74 19.43 2.80
C THR A 673 19.66 18.48 2.32
N GLY A 674 19.10 17.65 3.21
CA GLY A 674 18.19 16.56 2.83
C GLY A 674 18.91 15.26 2.41
N GLY A 675 20.25 15.23 2.44
CA GLY A 675 21.02 14.04 2.10
C GLY A 675 20.76 12.85 3.03
N THR A 676 20.83 11.62 2.51
CA THR A 676 20.61 10.40 3.30
C THR A 676 21.69 10.13 4.34
N ASN A 677 22.85 10.79 4.25
CA ASN A 677 23.90 10.77 5.28
C ASN A 677 23.58 11.64 6.50
N GLN A 678 22.57 12.52 6.41
CA GLN A 678 22.07 13.35 7.52
C GLN A 678 20.81 12.78 8.16
N GLN A 679 20.40 11.61 7.69
CA GLN A 679 19.14 10.96 8.00
C GLN A 679 19.42 9.71 8.84
N TRP A 680 18.70 9.56 9.94
CA TRP A 680 18.94 8.55 10.96
C TRP A 680 17.65 7.82 11.31
N LYS A 681 17.72 6.50 11.43
CA LYS A 681 16.65 5.67 11.99
C LYS A 681 16.96 5.36 13.44
N LEU A 682 15.98 5.58 14.31
CA LEU A 682 16.07 5.19 15.71
C LEU A 682 15.62 3.73 15.84
N VAL A 683 16.57 2.85 16.15
CA VAL A 683 16.34 1.41 16.33
C VAL A 683 16.37 1.13 17.84
N PRO A 684 15.22 0.85 18.48
CA PRO A 684 15.16 0.66 19.93
C PRO A 684 15.86 -0.64 20.37
N ASN A 685 16.64 -0.56 21.43
CA ASN A 685 17.25 -1.70 22.12
C ASN A 685 16.34 -2.25 23.22
N SER A 686 16.65 -3.46 23.69
CA SER A 686 15.87 -4.15 24.73
C SER A 686 15.79 -3.41 26.07
N ASP A 687 16.77 -2.56 26.39
CA ASP A 687 16.91 -1.82 27.64
C ASP A 687 16.31 -0.40 27.60
N GLY A 688 15.67 -0.02 26.47
CA GLY A 688 15.13 1.32 26.24
C GLY A 688 16.16 2.35 25.74
N SER A 689 17.40 1.94 25.47
CA SER A 689 18.34 2.72 24.65
C SER A 689 18.04 2.54 23.15
N TYR A 690 18.79 3.20 22.29
CA TYR A 690 18.62 3.17 20.84
C TYR A 690 19.97 2.96 20.14
N ARG A 691 19.96 2.24 19.03
CA ARG A 691 20.97 2.38 17.96
C ARG A 691 20.46 3.43 16.98
N LEU A 692 21.33 4.33 16.53
CA LEU A 692 20.98 5.30 15.50
C LEU A 692 21.60 4.84 14.19
N SER A 693 20.80 4.31 13.27
CA SER A 693 21.26 3.80 11.98
C SER A 693 21.21 4.89 10.92
N ASN A 694 22.34 5.16 10.26
CA ASN A 694 22.39 6.12 9.17
C ASN A 694 21.69 5.56 7.93
N VAL A 695 20.80 6.35 7.31
CA VAL A 695 19.97 5.90 6.18
C VAL A 695 20.83 5.61 4.94
N LYS A 696 21.95 6.30 4.73
CA LYS A 696 22.81 6.06 3.57
C LYS A 696 23.61 4.77 3.70
N SER A 697 24.25 4.56 4.85
CA SER A 697 25.23 3.47 5.03
C SER A 697 24.66 2.22 5.68
N GLY A 698 23.52 2.32 6.38
CA GLY A 698 22.97 1.29 7.25
C GLY A 698 23.76 1.06 8.54
N LYS A 699 24.89 1.75 8.74
CA LYS A 699 25.76 1.65 9.93
C LYS A 699 25.20 2.45 11.09
N VAL A 700 25.68 2.19 12.30
CA VAL A 700 25.16 2.81 13.52
C VAL A 700 26.13 3.84 14.09
N LEU A 701 25.59 4.87 14.74
CA LEU A 701 26.35 5.81 15.55
C LEU A 701 27.10 5.06 16.65
N GLU A 702 28.41 5.24 16.72
CA GLU A 702 29.30 4.54 17.64
C GLU A 702 30.11 5.54 18.48
N SER A 703 30.28 5.19 19.76
CA SER A 703 31.37 5.68 20.59
C SER A 703 32.51 4.66 20.48
N PRO A 704 33.68 4.97 19.88
CA PRO A 704 34.69 3.96 19.59
C PRO A 704 35.13 3.18 20.83
N GLY A 705 35.24 1.84 20.75
CA GLY A 705 35.33 0.98 21.94
C GLY A 705 36.54 1.15 22.89
N ASN A 706 37.59 1.88 22.49
CA ASN A 706 38.76 2.23 23.32
C ASN A 706 38.83 3.73 23.66
N SER A 707 37.74 4.47 23.44
CA SER A 707 37.77 5.92 23.36
C SER A 707 38.08 6.62 24.70
N THR A 708 38.84 7.71 24.59
CA THR A 708 39.05 8.67 25.67
C THR A 708 38.05 9.81 25.58
N GLN A 709 37.93 10.59 26.66
CA GLN A 709 37.15 11.82 26.65
C GLN A 709 37.59 12.73 25.49
N GLY A 710 36.63 13.23 24.72
CA GLY A 710 36.87 14.09 23.56
C GLY A 710 37.22 13.36 22.26
N ALA A 711 37.19 12.03 22.23
CA ALA A 711 37.29 11.28 20.98
C ALA A 711 36.09 11.56 20.07
N ASP A 712 36.33 11.56 18.76
CA ASP A 712 35.27 11.65 17.77
C ASP A 712 34.30 10.48 17.90
N LEU A 713 33.02 10.76 17.68
CA LEU A 713 32.06 9.72 17.36
C LEU A 713 32.21 9.37 15.89
N ASP A 714 31.98 8.10 15.57
CA ASP A 714 32.02 7.57 14.22
C ASP A 714 30.76 6.74 13.91
N GLN A 715 30.64 6.30 12.66
CA GLN A 715 29.73 5.21 12.32
C GLN A 715 30.51 3.90 12.23
N TRP A 716 29.86 2.81 12.64
CA TRP A 716 30.42 1.48 12.53
C TRP A 716 29.35 0.44 12.20
N THR A 717 29.76 -0.67 11.60
CA THR A 717 28.92 -1.86 11.39
C THR A 717 28.33 -2.30 12.74
N GLY A 718 27.01 -2.46 12.79
CA GLY A 718 26.32 -2.89 14.01
C GLY A 718 26.90 -4.19 14.58
N ASN A 719 27.36 -4.15 15.82
CA ASN A 719 27.97 -5.28 16.53
C ASN A 719 27.31 -5.56 17.90
N ASP A 720 26.23 -4.85 18.21
CA ASP A 720 25.48 -4.93 19.47
C ASP A 720 26.29 -4.64 20.74
N GLY A 721 27.44 -3.96 20.59
CA GLY A 721 28.18 -3.41 21.72
C GLY A 721 27.41 -2.26 22.38
N ASP A 722 27.51 -2.18 23.70
CA ASP A 722 26.96 -1.07 24.52
C ASP A 722 27.54 0.30 24.13
N ASN A 723 28.67 0.31 23.43
CA ASN A 723 29.28 1.50 22.85
C ASN A 723 28.55 2.04 21.60
N GLN A 724 27.63 1.27 21.02
CA GLN A 724 26.75 1.69 19.91
C GLN A 724 25.32 2.02 20.37
N TRP A 725 25.08 1.99 21.69
CA TRP A 725 23.76 2.16 22.28
C TRP A 725 23.66 3.53 22.94
N TRP A 726 22.54 4.21 22.73
CA TRP A 726 22.34 5.60 23.09
C TRP A 726 20.99 5.80 23.78
N LYS A 727 21.00 6.29 25.02
CA LYS A 727 19.80 6.73 25.73
C LYS A 727 19.46 8.15 25.31
N LEU A 728 18.19 8.39 24.99
CA LEU A 728 17.66 9.73 24.78
C LEU A 728 17.22 10.31 26.12
N VAL A 729 18.13 11.02 26.78
CA VAL A 729 17.86 11.62 28.09
C VAL A 729 17.30 13.03 27.88
N PRO A 730 16.07 13.35 28.35
CA PRO A 730 15.53 14.70 28.23
C PRO A 730 16.49 15.77 28.79
N SER A 731 16.69 16.85 28.05
CA SER A 731 17.42 18.03 28.55
C SER A 731 16.54 18.84 29.51
N ALA A 732 17.15 19.79 30.22
CA ALA A 732 16.44 20.82 30.98
C ALA A 732 15.60 21.74 30.08
N THR A 733 15.91 21.81 28.78
CA THR A 733 15.10 22.54 27.80
C THR A 733 14.14 21.57 27.11
N SER A 734 12.84 21.82 27.25
CA SER A 734 11.79 20.98 26.65
C SER A 734 11.98 20.86 25.14
N GLY A 735 11.73 19.65 24.60
CA GLY A 735 11.90 19.34 23.18
C GLY A 735 13.32 18.97 22.75
N TYR A 736 14.30 18.96 23.66
CA TYR A 736 15.68 18.54 23.39
C TYR A 736 16.09 17.34 24.23
N TYR A 737 16.99 16.53 23.68
CA TYR A 737 17.52 15.31 24.30
C TYR A 737 19.05 15.32 24.25
N ARG A 738 19.67 14.69 25.25
CA ARG A 738 21.09 14.30 25.19
C ARG A 738 21.15 12.85 24.76
N LEU A 739 21.97 12.58 23.76
CA LEU A 739 22.30 11.23 23.33
C LEU A 739 23.39 10.71 24.24
N VAL A 740 23.03 9.95 25.27
CA VAL A 740 23.96 9.42 26.28
C VAL A 740 24.33 7.98 25.93
N ASN A 741 25.61 7.73 25.65
CA ASN A 741 26.10 6.41 25.34
C ASN A 741 25.99 5.46 26.55
N VAL A 742 25.54 4.23 26.32
CA VAL A 742 25.27 3.26 27.39
C VAL A 742 26.56 2.79 28.08
N ARG A 743 27.65 2.61 27.33
CA ARG A 743 28.92 2.09 27.87
C ARG A 743 29.59 3.04 28.86
N ASN A 744 29.75 4.30 28.47
CA ASN A 744 30.57 5.27 29.21
C ASN A 744 29.75 6.36 29.91
N GLY A 745 28.44 6.49 29.62
CA GLY A 745 27.58 7.50 30.19
C GLY A 745 27.86 8.93 29.71
N TRP A 746 28.68 9.10 28.67
CA TRP A 746 28.97 10.39 28.04
C TRP A 746 28.01 10.66 26.89
N CYS A 747 27.89 11.90 26.47
CA CYS A 747 26.96 12.29 25.42
C CYS A 747 27.65 12.75 24.13
N ALA A 748 26.88 12.71 23.04
CA ALA A 748 27.24 13.36 21.78
C ALA A 748 27.29 14.89 21.97
N ASP A 749 28.47 15.45 21.77
CA ASP A 749 28.83 16.85 22.05
C ASP A 749 29.46 17.46 20.80
N VAL A 750 28.98 18.62 20.35
CA VAL A 750 29.69 19.36 19.30
C VAL A 750 30.92 20.03 19.90
N LYS A 751 32.10 19.59 19.44
CA LYS A 751 33.40 19.98 19.99
C LYS A 751 33.53 21.51 20.11
N ASP A 752 33.99 21.95 21.27
CA ASP A 752 34.23 23.35 21.64
C ASP A 752 32.97 24.25 21.52
N ALA A 753 31.77 23.66 21.55
CA ALA A 753 30.49 24.33 21.27
C ALA A 753 30.49 25.11 19.95
N SER A 754 31.26 24.62 18.96
CA SER A 754 31.43 25.28 17.67
C SER A 754 30.12 25.36 16.90
N THR A 755 29.97 26.42 16.11
CA THR A 755 28.88 26.55 15.12
C THR A 755 29.37 26.42 13.68
N ALA A 756 30.64 26.06 13.46
CA ALA A 756 31.23 25.92 12.13
C ALA A 756 30.72 24.65 11.42
N ASP A 757 30.65 24.72 10.09
CA ASP A 757 30.43 23.57 9.23
C ASP A 757 31.59 22.59 9.38
N GLY A 758 31.29 21.29 9.53
CA GLY A 758 32.32 20.27 9.69
C GLY A 758 32.90 20.16 11.10
N ALA A 759 32.37 20.91 12.09
CA ALA A 759 32.80 20.71 13.48
C ALA A 759 32.43 19.29 13.93
N HIS A 760 33.40 18.60 14.54
CA HIS A 760 33.28 17.21 14.93
C HIS A 760 32.27 17.03 16.08
N VAL A 761 31.54 15.92 16.04
CA VAL A 761 30.75 15.44 17.16
C VAL A 761 31.60 14.45 17.94
N ILE A 762 31.88 14.78 19.19
CA ILE A 762 32.73 14.02 20.10
C ILE A 762 31.92 13.40 21.23
N GLN A 763 32.53 12.47 21.96
CA GLN A 763 32.00 12.01 23.24
C GLN A 763 32.52 12.87 24.40
N TRP A 764 31.62 13.37 25.23
CA TRP A 764 31.99 14.21 26.36
C TRP A 764 31.08 13.96 27.58
N PRO A 765 31.59 14.06 28.82
CA PRO A 765 30.74 14.06 30.01
C PRO A 765 29.62 15.10 29.91
N THR A 766 28.45 14.78 30.45
CA THR A 766 27.33 15.74 30.44
C THR A 766 27.68 16.98 31.26
N THR A 767 27.71 18.13 30.60
CA THR A 767 27.91 19.46 31.20
C THR A 767 26.62 20.27 31.26
N GLY A 768 25.62 19.88 30.48
CA GLY A 768 24.36 20.62 30.35
C GLY A 768 24.42 21.79 29.36
N GLY A 769 25.52 21.90 28.59
CA GLY A 769 25.66 22.87 27.51
C GLY A 769 24.68 22.63 26.36
N ASP A 770 24.34 23.70 25.64
CA ASP A 770 23.46 23.66 24.47
C ASP A 770 24.09 22.93 23.27
N ASN A 771 25.41 22.78 23.23
CA ASN A 771 26.13 21.96 22.26
C ASN A 771 25.99 20.44 22.50
N GLN A 772 25.41 20.01 23.62
CA GLN A 772 25.11 18.60 23.95
C GLN A 772 23.64 18.23 23.75
N ASP A 773 22.81 19.22 23.42
CA ASP A 773 21.37 19.08 23.30
C ASP A 773 20.96 18.94 21.82
N TRP A 774 20.20 17.90 21.52
CA TRP A 774 19.76 17.54 20.18
C TRP A 774 18.24 17.48 20.11
N GLN A 775 17.68 18.13 19.09
CA GLN A 775 16.27 17.99 18.73
C GLN A 775 16.15 16.87 17.70
N ILE A 776 15.22 15.96 17.90
CA ILE A 776 14.98 14.82 17.02
C ILE A 776 13.72 15.12 16.22
N LEU A 777 13.89 15.40 14.93
CA LEU A 777 12.80 15.82 14.04
C LEU A 777 12.61 14.80 12.92
N ALA A 778 11.36 14.41 12.66
CA ALA A 778 11.03 13.60 11.49
C ALA A 778 11.41 14.34 10.20
N VAL A 779 11.83 13.57 9.18
CA VAL A 779 12.28 14.04 7.86
C VAL A 779 11.18 13.89 6.83
#